data_AF-A0A497EQU7-F1
#
_entry.id   AF-A0A497EQU7-F1
#
_cell.length_a   1.000
_cell.length_b   1.000
_cell.length_c   1.000
_cell.angle_alpha   90.00
_cell.angle_beta   90.00
_cell.angle_gamma   90.00
#
_symmetry.space_group_name_H-M   'P 1'
#
loop_
_entity.id
_entity.type
_entity.pdbx_description
1 polymer ?
#
loop_
_entity_poly.entity_id
_entity_poly.type
_entity_poly.pdbx_seq_one_letter_code
_entity_poly.pdbx_strand_id
1 'polypeptide(L)'
;MVIELLEQDPRDKFVDFLKSFRTPDGEYKYRKRLSQMAITGQRSLIIDFEDLMQFNHELANQLIEKPTKYIEAASLAVGDVMRIVNLSYAMKVKRFKARFRKLPELTPLRRIRAEHLGKLIMIEGILTRASSVKQQLVRGVFECQRCGTTTVIESRSEDERISQPDRCSNPACRSKGPFKLIIEESEFIDWQRLTIQEKPEELPPGQLPRSIDAIAREDVVDIARPGDRVVVVGILKPRPERMLRGKTIMFKPILEINSIDVSEKGLEEIEITPEDEERIRELAKDPFIHRKIVQSIAPSIYGYNEIKEGIAYLLFGGVPKQLPDGVRIRGEINILLVGDPGTAKSQLLQYVARIAPRGIYTSGKGSTAAGLTAAVVRDKVTGDWYLEAGALVLADGGVACIDEIDKMRNEDRVAIHEAMEQQSYHKDFEILLADGRKVRIGEFIDKIMEENRNKIVKGKDTEILFVDNIYVMAYDLNEKKIKIVKADRISRHKAPSKFIRITFSNGRSITVTPEHPIVIWNKNGFTTIRADQVKLGMIVPGVNYYEIISENNEISEQLGELIDCDYESLARFTGFILSDGFTYRNSSNGYYEIEFSNKNEKLIDEFKSLLESMNIKYEEQIALKNRKNTLYTVRTISKRLYQSLREYFPELFIEQVDKKVRSSRLKRIPSIIFKMPIEIKAKFINTLFKGDGFIDNYRIGFRTSSIKLAEDLQDLLLSMGIHSYISSEKTKEGREYYKVIISGTSSLTKFREIIIDD
;
A
#
# COMPACT_ATOMS: atom_id res chain seq x y z
N MET A 1 71.52 -20.00 -16.36
CA MET A 1 70.49 -20.23 -15.33
C MET A 1 69.34 -19.28 -15.62
N VAL A 2 68.22 -19.81 -16.13
CA VAL A 2 66.97 -19.05 -16.25
C VAL A 2 66.18 -19.37 -14.99
N ILE A 3 66.01 -18.38 -14.12
CA ILE A 3 65.18 -18.50 -12.91
C ILE A 3 63.76 -18.21 -13.37
N GLU A 4 62.98 -19.25 -13.64
CA GLU A 4 61.53 -19.13 -13.77
C GLU A 4 60.94 -18.91 -12.37
N LEU A 5 60.55 -17.66 -12.08
CA LEU A 5 59.69 -17.34 -10.94
C LEU A 5 58.32 -17.99 -11.18
N LEU A 6 58.09 -19.13 -10.53
CA LEU A 6 56.75 -19.72 -10.42
C LEU A 6 55.85 -18.73 -9.66
N GLU A 7 54.99 -17.98 -10.37
CA GLU A 7 53.92 -17.21 -9.75
C GLU A 7 53.06 -18.17 -8.93
N GLN A 8 53.09 -18.04 -7.59
CA GLN A 8 52.18 -18.77 -6.71
C GLN A 8 50.73 -18.48 -7.09
N ASP A 9 49.90 -19.51 -7.14
CA ASP A 9 48.49 -19.40 -7.49
C ASP A 9 47.79 -18.41 -6.52
N PRO A 10 47.11 -17.35 -6.99
CA PRO A 10 46.43 -16.38 -6.13
C PRO A 10 45.45 -17.04 -5.16
N ARG A 11 44.92 -18.22 -5.49
CA ARG A 11 44.04 -19.00 -4.61
C ARG A 11 44.71 -19.37 -3.28
N ASP A 12 45.96 -19.83 -3.29
CA ASP A 12 46.66 -20.26 -2.07
C ASP A 12 46.89 -19.08 -1.13
N LYS A 13 47.25 -17.91 -1.68
CA LYS A 13 47.41 -16.67 -0.91
C LYS A 13 46.10 -16.25 -0.22
N PHE A 14 44.96 -16.42 -0.87
CA PHE A 14 43.64 -16.16 -0.25
C PHE A 14 43.28 -17.20 0.82
N VAL A 15 43.62 -18.48 0.62
CA VAL A 15 43.41 -19.53 1.64
C VAL A 15 44.22 -19.20 2.90
N ASP A 16 45.47 -18.78 2.74
CA ASP A 16 46.33 -18.38 3.84
C ASP A 16 45.74 -17.16 4.57
N PHE A 17 45.39 -16.10 3.84
CA PHE A 17 44.72 -14.92 4.40
C PHE A 17 43.49 -15.28 5.27
N LEU A 18 42.59 -16.10 4.74
CA LEU A 18 41.37 -16.50 5.44
C LEU A 18 41.63 -17.32 6.72
N LYS A 19 42.77 -18.02 6.78
CA LYS A 19 43.19 -18.83 7.94
C LYS A 19 44.01 -18.04 8.96
N SER A 20 44.91 -17.19 8.51
CA SER A 20 45.95 -16.58 9.34
C SER A 20 45.64 -15.15 9.80
N PHE A 21 44.72 -14.44 9.13
CA PHE A 21 44.43 -13.04 9.48
C PHE A 21 43.86 -12.92 10.91
N ARG A 22 44.44 -11.99 11.68
CA ARG A 22 44.05 -11.67 13.06
C ARG A 22 43.77 -10.19 13.18
N THR A 23 42.73 -9.83 13.94
CA THR A 23 42.48 -8.44 14.32
C THR A 23 43.52 -7.95 15.33
N PRO A 24 43.62 -6.63 15.58
CA PRO A 24 44.45 -6.09 16.66
C PRO A 24 44.18 -6.76 18.03
N ASP A 25 42.95 -7.23 18.26
CA ASP A 25 42.53 -7.94 19.48
C ASP A 25 42.93 -9.43 19.52
N GLY A 26 43.60 -9.94 18.48
CA GLY A 26 44.07 -11.32 18.39
C GLY A 26 43.04 -12.35 17.93
N GLU A 27 41.80 -11.94 17.59
CA GLU A 27 40.76 -12.84 17.10
C GLU A 27 40.89 -13.15 15.60
N TYR A 28 40.56 -14.40 15.23
CA TYR A 28 40.46 -14.82 13.83
C TYR A 28 39.12 -14.39 13.20
N LYS A 29 39.03 -13.14 12.76
CA LYS A 29 37.84 -12.50 12.18
C LYS A 29 37.16 -13.33 11.08
N TYR A 30 37.91 -13.75 10.06
CA TYR A 30 37.36 -14.47 8.91
C TYR A 30 36.94 -15.90 9.23
N ARG A 31 37.62 -16.57 10.16
CA ARG A 31 37.23 -17.90 10.64
C ARG A 31 35.90 -17.87 11.37
N LYS A 32 35.69 -16.86 12.22
CA LYS A 32 34.41 -16.61 12.91
C LYS A 32 33.29 -16.29 11.92
N ARG A 33 33.54 -15.41 10.94
CA ARG A 33 32.58 -15.10 9.85
C ARG A 33 32.22 -16.34 9.02
N LEU A 34 33.18 -17.21 8.70
CA LEU A 34 32.92 -18.47 7.99
C LEU A 34 32.06 -19.44 8.82
N SER A 35 32.34 -19.58 10.12
CA SER A 35 31.49 -20.37 11.01
C SER A 35 30.06 -19.81 11.10
N GLN A 36 29.92 -18.49 11.19
CA GLN A 36 28.61 -17.82 11.16
C GLN A 36 27.89 -18.03 9.83
N MET A 37 28.61 -17.94 8.71
CA MET A 37 28.10 -18.18 7.35
C MET A 37 27.49 -19.59 7.22
N ALA A 38 28.14 -20.60 7.79
CA ALA A 38 27.62 -21.97 7.81
C ALA A 38 26.34 -22.12 8.66
N ILE A 39 26.20 -21.34 9.74
CA ILE A 39 25.02 -21.35 10.62
C ILE A 39 23.85 -20.62 9.97
N THR A 40 24.09 -19.43 9.40
CA THR A 40 23.05 -18.60 8.76
C THR A 40 22.64 -19.09 7.39
N GLY A 41 23.42 -20.01 6.79
CA GLY A 41 23.14 -20.54 5.46
C GLY A 41 23.48 -19.58 4.32
N GLN A 42 24.27 -18.54 4.58
CA GLN A 42 24.72 -17.57 3.58
C GLN A 42 25.77 -18.14 2.63
N ARG A 43 25.77 -17.70 1.37
CA ARG A 43 26.69 -18.20 0.32
C ARG A 43 27.87 -17.26 0.04
N SER A 44 27.83 -16.06 0.62
CA SER A 44 28.82 -15.01 0.38
C SER A 44 29.57 -14.63 1.65
N LEU A 45 30.88 -14.47 1.51
CA LEU A 45 31.75 -13.98 2.56
C LEU A 45 32.14 -12.53 2.27
N ILE A 46 31.87 -11.65 3.23
CA ILE A 46 32.27 -10.25 3.17
C ILE A 46 33.72 -10.10 3.67
N ILE A 47 34.57 -9.54 2.83
CA ILE A 47 35.99 -9.27 3.04
C ILE A 47 36.22 -7.75 2.98
N ASP A 48 36.80 -7.21 4.03
CA ASP A 48 37.15 -5.79 4.09
C ASP A 48 38.50 -5.60 3.38
N PHE A 49 38.57 -4.67 2.41
CA PHE A 49 39.78 -4.51 1.59
C PHE A 49 40.98 -4.01 2.41
N GLU A 50 40.73 -3.20 3.44
CA GLU A 50 41.75 -2.76 4.41
C GLU A 50 42.49 -3.95 5.05
N ASP A 51 41.76 -5.00 5.45
CA ASP A 51 42.35 -6.21 6.04
C ASP A 51 43.26 -6.94 5.05
N LEU A 52 42.83 -7.00 3.78
CA LEU A 52 43.61 -7.61 2.71
C LEU A 52 44.89 -6.82 2.44
N MET A 53 44.79 -5.49 2.45
CA MET A 53 45.91 -4.57 2.24
C MET A 53 46.93 -4.66 3.38
N GLN A 54 46.49 -4.78 4.64
CA GLN A 54 47.37 -5.00 5.78
C GLN A 54 48.10 -6.35 5.72
N PHE A 55 47.44 -7.40 5.23
CA PHE A 55 48.05 -8.72 5.11
C PHE A 55 49.02 -8.82 3.93
N ASN A 56 48.60 -8.38 2.75
CA ASN A 56 49.40 -8.46 1.54
C ASN A 56 49.02 -7.36 0.52
N HIS A 57 49.84 -6.32 0.44
CA HIS A 57 49.69 -5.21 -0.50
C HIS A 57 49.67 -5.64 -1.97
N GLU A 58 50.48 -6.61 -2.36
CA GLU A 58 50.56 -7.08 -3.75
C GLU A 58 49.25 -7.76 -4.18
N LEU A 59 48.70 -8.61 -3.31
CA LEU A 59 47.42 -9.28 -3.53
C LEU A 59 46.26 -8.28 -3.66
N ALA A 60 46.25 -7.24 -2.82
CA ALA A 60 45.26 -6.17 -2.84
C ALA A 60 45.33 -5.34 -4.14
N ASN A 61 46.53 -4.96 -4.59
CA ASN A 61 46.71 -4.20 -5.83
C ASN A 61 46.29 -5.01 -7.07
N GLN A 62 46.65 -6.30 -7.12
CA GLN A 62 46.25 -7.16 -8.23
C GLN A 62 44.73 -7.40 -8.28
N LEU A 63 44.05 -7.38 -7.12
CA LEU A 63 42.58 -7.44 -7.07
C LEU A 63 41.93 -6.22 -7.73
N ILE A 64 42.51 -5.02 -7.60
CA ILE A 64 42.00 -3.80 -8.25
C ILE A 64 42.25 -3.84 -9.77
N GLU A 65 43.45 -4.24 -10.19
CA GLU A 65 43.86 -4.26 -11.60
C GLU A 65 43.24 -5.41 -12.40
N LYS A 66 43.08 -6.60 -11.80
CA LYS A 66 42.58 -7.82 -12.45
C LYS A 66 41.47 -8.48 -11.63
N PRO A 67 40.35 -7.79 -11.35
CA PRO A 67 39.34 -8.26 -10.41
C PRO A 67 38.70 -9.60 -10.80
N THR A 68 38.41 -9.84 -12.07
CA THR A 68 37.70 -11.06 -12.51
C THR A 68 38.43 -12.34 -12.08
N LYS A 69 39.76 -12.40 -12.30
CA LYS A 69 40.59 -13.56 -11.94
C LYS A 69 40.72 -13.70 -10.41
N TYR A 70 40.95 -12.59 -9.71
CA TYR A 70 41.23 -12.62 -8.26
C TYR A 70 39.97 -12.82 -7.42
N ILE A 71 38.81 -12.29 -7.82
CA ILE A 71 37.51 -12.54 -7.16
C ILE A 71 37.10 -14.01 -7.32
N GLU A 72 37.33 -14.60 -8.50
CA GLU A 72 37.08 -16.03 -8.72
C GLU A 72 38.00 -16.91 -7.85
N ALA A 73 39.31 -16.60 -7.82
CA ALA A 73 40.27 -17.28 -6.96
C ALA A 73 39.90 -17.16 -5.46
N ALA A 74 39.51 -15.97 -5.00
CA ALA A 74 39.05 -15.75 -3.63
C ALA A 74 37.77 -16.55 -3.32
N SER A 75 36.83 -16.62 -4.26
CA SER A 75 35.59 -17.38 -4.12
C SER A 75 35.85 -18.89 -4.00
N LEU A 76 36.82 -19.42 -4.75
CA LEU A 76 37.28 -20.81 -4.63
C LEU A 76 37.97 -21.07 -3.29
N ALA A 77 38.82 -20.14 -2.84
CA ALA A 77 39.51 -20.23 -1.54
C ALA A 77 38.51 -20.27 -0.37
N VAL A 78 37.44 -19.46 -0.41
CA VAL A 78 36.34 -19.53 0.57
C VAL A 78 35.74 -20.93 0.62
N GLY A 79 35.51 -21.56 -0.53
CA GLY A 79 35.02 -22.93 -0.63
C GLY A 79 35.96 -23.95 -0.01
N ASP A 80 37.27 -23.84 -0.24
CA ASP A 80 38.26 -24.76 0.32
C ASP A 80 38.35 -24.65 1.85
N VAL A 81 38.35 -23.42 2.39
CA VAL A 81 38.36 -23.21 3.83
C VAL A 81 37.04 -23.70 4.44
N MET A 82 35.91 -23.48 3.78
CA MET A 82 34.60 -23.98 4.25
C MET A 82 34.53 -25.51 4.28
N ARG A 83 35.19 -26.22 3.36
CA ARG A 83 35.29 -27.71 3.42
C ARG A 83 36.00 -28.20 4.68
N ILE A 84 36.95 -27.42 5.21
CA ILE A 84 37.66 -27.72 6.45
C ILE A 84 36.79 -27.38 7.67
N VAL A 85 36.09 -26.25 7.64
CA VAL A 85 35.26 -25.77 8.77
C VAL A 85 33.98 -26.59 8.91
N ASN A 86 33.26 -26.85 7.82
CA ASN A 86 32.01 -27.59 7.81
C ASN A 86 31.78 -28.29 6.45
N LEU A 87 32.21 -29.56 6.39
CA LEU A 87 32.11 -30.39 5.17
C LEU A 87 30.66 -30.57 4.71
N SER A 88 29.73 -30.78 5.63
CA SER A 88 28.31 -31.00 5.35
C SER A 88 27.69 -29.80 4.63
N TYR A 89 28.02 -28.59 5.07
CA TYR A 89 27.55 -27.35 4.45
C TYR A 89 28.23 -27.09 3.10
N ALA A 90 29.54 -27.33 3.00
CA ALA A 90 30.31 -27.17 1.77
C ALA A 90 29.86 -28.11 0.65
N MET A 91 29.36 -29.31 0.96
CA MET A 91 28.78 -30.22 -0.03
C MET A 91 27.40 -29.77 -0.53
N LYS A 92 26.61 -29.09 0.31
CA LYS A 92 25.28 -28.60 -0.04
C LYS A 92 25.33 -27.35 -0.93
N VAL A 93 26.32 -26.48 -0.72
CA VAL A 93 26.48 -25.22 -1.48
C VAL A 93 27.50 -25.42 -2.59
N LYS A 94 27.04 -25.46 -3.85
CA LYS A 94 27.90 -25.70 -5.02
C LYS A 94 28.95 -24.61 -5.28
N ARG A 95 28.64 -23.33 -4.98
CA ARG A 95 29.49 -22.17 -5.26
C ARG A 95 29.40 -21.15 -4.13
N PHE A 96 30.55 -20.72 -3.64
CA PHE A 96 30.69 -19.61 -2.69
C PHE A 96 31.13 -18.36 -3.43
N LYS A 97 30.87 -17.18 -2.84
CA LYS A 97 31.27 -15.89 -3.41
C LYS A 97 32.06 -15.06 -2.39
N ALA A 98 33.17 -14.48 -2.83
CA ALA A 98 33.89 -13.47 -2.06
C ALA A 98 33.39 -12.07 -2.44
N ARG A 99 32.95 -11.29 -1.45
CA ARG A 99 32.40 -9.94 -1.61
C ARG A 99 33.35 -8.95 -0.92
N PHE A 100 33.84 -7.95 -1.64
CA PHE A 100 34.87 -7.03 -1.16
C PHE A 100 34.28 -5.64 -0.88
N ARG A 101 34.51 -5.10 0.31
CA ARG A 101 34.00 -3.78 0.76
C ARG A 101 35.14 -2.84 1.14
N LYS A 102 34.82 -1.54 1.28
CA LYS A 102 35.74 -0.47 1.74
C LYS A 102 37.04 -0.38 0.93
N LEU A 103 36.94 -0.12 -0.38
CA LEU A 103 38.13 0.16 -1.18
C LEU A 103 38.78 1.47 -0.71
N PRO A 104 40.10 1.64 -0.91
CA PRO A 104 40.83 2.82 -0.44
C PRO A 104 40.44 4.10 -1.18
N GLU A 105 39.97 4.00 -2.43
CA GLU A 105 39.60 5.15 -3.24
C GLU A 105 38.12 5.09 -3.64
N LEU A 106 37.38 6.15 -3.30
CA LEU A 106 36.03 6.39 -3.79
C LEU A 106 36.11 7.13 -5.14
N THR A 107 35.56 6.54 -6.19
CA THR A 107 35.48 7.15 -7.52
C THR A 107 34.14 7.87 -7.72
N PRO A 108 34.12 9.21 -7.81
CA PRO A 108 32.88 9.93 -8.15
C PRO A 108 32.36 9.52 -9.53
N LEU A 109 31.05 9.39 -9.71
CA LEU A 109 30.45 8.97 -10.99
C LEU A 109 30.91 9.86 -12.16
N ARG A 110 31.09 11.17 -11.94
CA ARG A 110 31.60 12.12 -12.92
C ARG A 110 33.03 11.87 -13.37
N ARG A 111 33.86 11.24 -12.54
CA ARG A 111 35.27 10.92 -12.82
C ARG A 111 35.47 9.56 -13.48
N ILE A 112 34.41 8.77 -13.66
CA ILE A 112 34.50 7.51 -14.39
C ILE A 112 34.95 7.79 -15.84
N ARG A 113 36.08 7.19 -16.21
CA ARG A 113 36.79 7.34 -17.50
C ARG A 113 37.30 5.98 -17.98
N ALA A 114 37.87 5.94 -19.17
CA ALA A 114 38.39 4.73 -19.79
C ALA A 114 39.47 4.01 -18.95
N GLU A 115 40.25 4.73 -18.14
CA GLU A 115 41.26 4.16 -17.23
C GLU A 115 40.69 3.23 -16.15
N HIS A 116 39.39 3.35 -15.86
CA HIS A 116 38.68 2.53 -14.89
C HIS A 116 38.08 1.26 -15.53
N LEU A 117 38.11 1.13 -16.86
CA LEU A 117 37.55 -0.05 -17.54
C LEU A 117 38.32 -1.31 -17.18
N GLY A 118 37.60 -2.36 -16.82
CA GLY A 118 38.16 -3.64 -16.39
C GLY A 118 38.69 -3.66 -14.95
N LYS A 119 38.71 -2.52 -14.24
CA LYS A 119 39.18 -2.42 -12.86
C LYS A 119 38.03 -2.52 -11.85
N LEU A 120 38.38 -2.83 -10.61
CA LEU A 120 37.46 -2.77 -9.48
C LEU A 120 37.37 -1.33 -8.99
N ILE A 121 36.17 -0.75 -9.03
CA ILE A 121 35.92 0.62 -8.55
C ILE A 121 34.87 0.61 -7.44
N MET A 122 34.96 1.59 -6.56
CA MET A 122 33.94 1.89 -5.56
C MET A 122 33.28 3.20 -5.91
N ILE A 123 31.96 3.17 -6.07
CA ILE A 123 31.15 4.35 -6.35
C ILE A 123 30.13 4.53 -5.25
N GLU A 124 29.71 5.76 -5.04
CA GLU A 124 28.64 6.09 -4.11
C GLU A 124 27.58 6.92 -4.83
N GLY A 125 26.32 6.66 -4.52
CA GLY A 125 25.22 7.40 -5.09
C GLY A 125 23.87 6.96 -4.54
N ILE A 126 22.80 7.49 -5.15
CA ILE A 126 21.43 7.13 -4.83
C ILE A 126 20.92 6.15 -5.88
N LEU A 127 20.35 5.05 -5.44
CA LEU A 127 19.67 4.12 -6.34
C LEU A 127 18.37 4.78 -6.82
N THR A 128 18.25 5.10 -8.11
CA THR A 128 17.05 5.79 -8.64
C THR A 128 16.09 4.86 -9.35
N ARG A 129 16.61 3.81 -10.00
CA ARG A 129 15.81 2.81 -10.70
C ARG A 129 16.26 1.40 -10.36
N ALA A 130 15.30 0.51 -10.17
CA ALA A 130 15.53 -0.92 -10.04
C ALA A 130 14.54 -1.67 -10.93
N SER A 131 15.03 -2.65 -11.69
CA SER A 131 14.18 -3.58 -12.43
C SER A 131 13.55 -4.60 -11.48
N SER A 132 12.50 -5.27 -11.94
CA SER A 132 12.09 -6.54 -11.34
C SER A 132 13.24 -7.56 -11.40
N VAL A 133 13.27 -8.44 -10.39
CA VAL A 133 14.20 -9.58 -10.35
C VAL A 133 13.81 -10.58 -11.43
N LYS A 134 14.79 -11.03 -12.21
CA LYS A 134 14.63 -12.01 -13.29
C LYS A 134 15.60 -13.16 -13.13
N GLN A 135 15.29 -14.30 -13.72
CA GLN A 135 16.20 -15.44 -13.77
C GLN A 135 17.03 -15.41 -15.06
N GLN A 136 18.35 -15.26 -14.93
CA GLN A 136 19.31 -15.37 -16.02
C GLN A 136 19.81 -16.82 -16.12
N LEU A 137 19.74 -17.40 -17.32
CA LEU A 137 20.33 -18.71 -17.61
C LEU A 137 21.87 -18.59 -17.62
N VAL A 138 22.56 -19.38 -16.80
CA VAL A 138 24.04 -19.46 -16.72
C VAL A 138 24.56 -20.74 -17.35
N ARG A 139 23.80 -21.84 -17.20
CA ARG A 139 24.10 -23.14 -17.76
C ARG A 139 22.87 -23.71 -18.47
N GLY A 140 22.91 -23.66 -19.81
CA GLY A 140 21.86 -24.17 -20.67
C GLY A 140 22.11 -25.63 -21.06
N VAL A 141 21.17 -26.53 -20.79
CA VAL A 141 21.22 -27.90 -21.33
C VAL A 141 20.30 -27.97 -22.54
N PHE A 142 20.89 -28.20 -23.70
CA PHE A 142 20.18 -28.22 -24.98
C PHE A 142 20.12 -29.63 -25.54
N GLU A 143 18.91 -30.13 -25.75
CA GLU A 143 18.67 -31.43 -26.35
C GLU A 143 18.51 -31.30 -27.87
N CYS A 144 19.30 -32.04 -28.64
CA CYS A 144 19.11 -32.12 -30.08
C CYS A 144 17.89 -32.98 -30.42
N GLN A 145 16.85 -32.37 -30.99
CA GLN A 145 15.60 -33.06 -31.34
C GLN A 145 15.77 -34.14 -32.44
N ARG A 146 16.94 -34.25 -33.08
CA ARG A 146 17.23 -35.27 -34.10
C ARG A 146 17.90 -36.53 -33.58
N CYS A 147 18.64 -36.44 -32.49
CA CYS A 147 19.45 -37.56 -31.98
C CYS A 147 19.38 -37.74 -30.46
N GLY A 148 18.60 -36.91 -29.75
CA GLY A 148 18.45 -36.96 -28.29
C GLY A 148 19.69 -36.58 -27.50
N THR A 149 20.82 -36.25 -28.14
CA THR A 149 22.05 -35.90 -27.44
C THR A 149 21.91 -34.53 -26.77
N THR A 150 22.12 -34.49 -25.46
CA THR A 150 22.18 -33.26 -24.67
C THR A 150 23.54 -32.59 -24.82
N THR A 151 23.53 -31.27 -24.98
CA THR A 151 24.73 -30.43 -25.08
C THR A 151 24.62 -29.36 -24.01
N VAL A 152 25.58 -29.33 -23.11
CA VAL A 152 25.67 -28.32 -22.06
C VAL A 152 26.43 -27.12 -22.61
N ILE A 153 25.80 -25.95 -22.59
CA ILE A 153 26.44 -24.67 -22.89
C ILE A 153 26.48 -23.86 -21.61
N GLU A 154 27.69 -23.58 -21.16
CA GLU A 154 27.95 -22.63 -20.09
C GLU A 154 28.29 -21.28 -20.69
N SER A 155 27.81 -20.20 -20.07
CA SER A 155 28.16 -18.85 -20.49
C SER A 155 29.66 -18.63 -20.27
N ARG A 156 30.46 -18.67 -21.35
CA ARG A 156 31.93 -18.47 -21.30
C ARG A 156 32.33 -17.01 -21.08
N SER A 157 31.37 -16.09 -21.15
CA SER A 157 31.54 -14.66 -20.95
C SER A 157 30.27 -14.06 -20.38
N GLU A 158 30.42 -13.00 -19.58
CA GLU A 158 29.36 -12.38 -18.80
C GLU A 158 28.40 -11.50 -19.62
N ASP A 159 28.68 -11.33 -20.93
CA ASP A 159 27.87 -10.58 -21.88
C ASP A 159 27.22 -11.50 -22.95
N GLU A 160 25.89 -11.38 -23.00
CA GLU A 160 24.96 -11.72 -24.09
C GLU A 160 24.66 -13.21 -24.37
N ARG A 161 23.44 -13.60 -23.96
CA ARG A 161 22.59 -14.72 -24.43
C ARG A 161 23.34 -16.02 -24.69
N ILE A 162 23.14 -16.98 -23.77
CA ILE A 162 23.32 -18.40 -24.11
C ILE A 162 22.43 -18.69 -25.32
N SER A 163 23.10 -18.80 -26.46
CA SER A 163 22.49 -19.16 -27.72
C SER A 163 22.45 -20.68 -27.80
N GLN A 164 21.45 -21.20 -28.50
CA GLN A 164 21.43 -22.60 -28.85
C GLN A 164 22.73 -22.98 -29.60
N PRO A 165 23.23 -24.21 -29.43
CA PRO A 165 24.43 -24.64 -30.13
C PRO A 165 24.22 -24.56 -31.65
N ASP A 166 25.26 -24.15 -32.39
CA ASP A 166 25.19 -24.11 -33.86
C ASP A 166 25.14 -25.51 -34.49
N ARG A 167 25.70 -26.51 -33.80
CA ARG A 167 25.76 -27.90 -34.25
C ARG A 167 25.67 -28.86 -33.06
N CYS A 168 25.12 -30.03 -33.31
CA CYS A 168 25.04 -31.09 -32.31
C CYS A 168 26.45 -31.62 -31.97
N SER A 169 26.73 -31.78 -30.68
CA SER A 169 27.99 -32.34 -30.16
C SER A 169 28.22 -33.80 -30.55
N ASN A 170 27.18 -34.52 -30.94
CA ASN A 170 27.28 -35.90 -31.39
C ASN A 170 28.04 -35.98 -32.74
N PRO A 171 29.20 -36.67 -32.80
CA PRO A 171 30.00 -36.81 -34.02
C PRO A 171 29.24 -37.43 -35.19
N ALA A 172 28.23 -38.27 -34.93
CA ALA A 172 27.42 -38.95 -35.94
C ALA A 172 26.28 -38.07 -36.49
N CYS A 173 25.79 -37.09 -35.73
CA CYS A 173 24.65 -36.25 -36.12
C CYS A 173 25.11 -34.95 -36.78
N ARG A 174 26.00 -34.18 -36.12
CA ARG A 174 26.54 -32.86 -36.54
C ARG A 174 25.52 -31.87 -37.14
N SER A 175 24.23 -32.10 -36.92
CA SER A 175 23.17 -31.37 -37.58
C SER A 175 23.00 -29.99 -36.93
N LYS A 176 22.51 -29.03 -37.73
CA LYS A 176 22.11 -27.68 -37.25
C LYS A 176 20.67 -27.64 -36.70
N GLY A 177 20.01 -28.80 -36.63
CA GLY A 177 18.56 -28.93 -36.41
C GLY A 177 18.14 -28.81 -34.94
N PRO A 178 16.85 -28.56 -34.68
CA PRO A 178 16.39 -27.75 -33.56
C PRO A 178 16.84 -28.30 -32.20
N PHE A 179 17.34 -27.39 -31.37
CA PHE A 179 17.73 -27.66 -30.00
C PHE A 179 16.63 -27.20 -29.06
N LYS A 180 16.22 -28.07 -28.15
CA LYS A 180 15.26 -27.74 -27.09
C LYS A 180 16.02 -27.49 -25.79
N LEU A 181 15.79 -26.36 -25.15
CA LEU A 181 16.33 -26.10 -23.81
C LEU A 181 15.57 -26.96 -22.79
N ILE A 182 16.29 -27.81 -22.05
CA ILE A 182 15.75 -28.55 -20.92
C ILE A 182 15.87 -27.66 -19.69
N ILE A 183 14.76 -27.04 -19.28
CA ILE A 183 14.73 -26.09 -18.16
C ILE A 183 15.12 -26.79 -16.83
N GLU A 184 14.72 -28.05 -16.64
CA GLU A 184 14.94 -28.81 -15.40
C GLU A 184 16.42 -29.12 -15.11
N GLU A 185 17.23 -29.34 -16.15
CA GLU A 185 18.67 -29.60 -16.02
C GLU A 185 19.52 -28.32 -16.15
N SER A 186 18.86 -27.19 -16.44
CA SER A 186 19.49 -25.89 -16.60
C SER A 186 19.65 -25.14 -15.28
N GLU A 187 20.76 -24.41 -15.13
CA GLU A 187 21.01 -23.59 -13.95
C GLU A 187 20.73 -22.11 -14.25
N PHE A 188 19.90 -21.51 -13.41
CA PHE A 188 19.52 -20.11 -13.45
C PHE A 188 20.04 -19.37 -12.21
N ILE A 189 20.37 -18.10 -12.37
CA ILE A 189 20.71 -17.18 -11.27
C ILE A 189 19.80 -15.97 -11.29
N ASP A 190 19.56 -15.38 -10.13
CA ASP A 190 18.83 -14.12 -10.04
C ASP A 190 19.67 -12.99 -10.64
N TRP A 191 18.99 -12.10 -11.34
CA TRP A 191 19.54 -10.98 -12.08
C TRP A 191 18.65 -9.76 -11.89
N GLN A 192 19.27 -8.61 -11.66
CA GLN A 192 18.57 -7.34 -11.53
C GLN A 192 19.43 -6.21 -12.09
N ARG A 193 18.79 -5.26 -12.77
CA ARG A 193 19.43 -4.03 -13.24
C ARG A 193 19.08 -2.88 -12.31
N LEU A 194 20.11 -2.18 -11.87
CA LEU A 194 20.04 -1.02 -10.99
C LEU A 194 20.58 0.20 -11.74
N THR A 195 20.07 1.39 -11.46
CA THR A 195 20.64 2.65 -11.96
C THR A 195 20.98 3.53 -10.77
N ILE A 196 22.26 3.84 -10.64
CA ILE A 196 22.80 4.62 -9.52
C ILE A 196 23.10 6.03 -10.03
N GLN A 197 22.68 7.05 -9.30
CA GLN A 197 22.82 8.46 -9.64
C GLN A 197 23.67 9.19 -8.61
N GLU A 198 24.37 10.25 -9.04
CA GLU A 198 25.08 11.18 -8.14
C GLU A 198 24.15 11.78 -7.08
N LYS A 199 24.68 11.99 -5.87
CA LYS A 199 23.97 12.68 -4.78
C LYS A 199 23.68 14.14 -5.21
N PRO A 200 22.47 14.68 -4.96
CA PRO A 200 22.13 16.06 -5.30
C PRO A 200 23.07 17.11 -4.69
N GLU A 201 23.61 16.84 -3.50
CA GLU A 201 24.53 17.70 -2.75
C GLU A 201 25.88 17.91 -3.46
N GLU A 202 26.34 16.93 -4.25
CA GLU A 202 27.62 16.97 -4.97
C GLU A 202 27.52 17.65 -6.34
N LEU A 203 26.33 18.08 -6.76
CA LEU A 203 26.10 18.60 -8.10
C LEU A 203 26.65 20.01 -8.30
N PRO A 204 27.50 20.22 -9.33
CA PRO A 204 27.88 21.58 -9.73
C PRO A 204 26.64 22.37 -10.19
N PRO A 205 26.57 23.68 -9.87
CA PRO A 205 25.42 24.51 -10.23
C PRO A 205 25.17 24.50 -11.74
N GLY A 206 23.93 24.19 -12.14
CA GLY A 206 23.48 24.21 -13.53
C GLY A 206 23.80 22.95 -14.35
N GLN A 207 24.39 21.91 -13.76
CA GLN A 207 24.68 20.65 -14.46
C GLN A 207 23.68 19.55 -14.09
N LEU A 208 23.37 18.69 -15.06
CA LEU A 208 22.54 17.50 -14.83
C LEU A 208 23.34 16.44 -14.03
N PRO A 209 22.66 15.70 -13.13
CA PRO A 209 23.26 14.56 -12.44
C PRO A 209 23.62 13.46 -13.43
N ARG A 210 24.77 12.83 -13.22
CA ARG A 210 25.13 11.63 -14.00
C ARG A 210 24.63 10.38 -13.31
N SER A 211 24.33 9.37 -14.11
CA SER A 211 23.96 8.05 -13.63
C SER A 211 24.72 6.96 -14.38
N ILE A 212 24.90 5.83 -13.70
CA ILE A 212 25.52 4.62 -14.24
C ILE A 212 24.58 3.44 -14.03
N ASP A 213 24.47 2.60 -15.06
CA ASP A 213 23.74 1.34 -14.93
C ASP A 213 24.65 0.31 -14.26
N ALA A 214 24.08 -0.44 -13.33
CA ALA A 214 24.74 -1.50 -12.61
C ALA A 214 23.94 -2.81 -12.68
N ILE A 215 24.63 -3.94 -12.66
CA ILE A 215 24.04 -5.28 -12.70
C ILE A 215 24.33 -5.98 -11.37
N ALA A 216 23.26 -6.35 -10.67
CA ALA A 216 23.29 -7.23 -9.51
C ALA A 216 22.97 -8.68 -9.93
N ARG A 217 23.68 -9.64 -9.33
CA ARG A 217 23.52 -11.08 -9.58
C ARG A 217 23.49 -11.86 -8.27
N GLU A 218 22.72 -12.94 -8.22
CA GLU A 218 22.66 -13.87 -7.08
C GLU A 218 22.31 -13.14 -5.76
N ASP A 219 23.16 -13.21 -4.74
CA ASP A 219 22.91 -12.72 -3.37
C ASP A 219 22.88 -11.19 -3.23
N VAL A 220 23.37 -10.44 -4.22
CA VAL A 220 23.35 -8.95 -4.19
C VAL A 220 22.08 -8.35 -4.81
N VAL A 221 21.17 -9.20 -5.28
CA VAL A 221 19.87 -8.79 -5.84
C VAL A 221 18.89 -8.46 -4.71
N ASP A 222 18.05 -7.44 -4.93
CA ASP A 222 17.00 -7.00 -4.01
C ASP A 222 17.51 -6.54 -2.61
N ILE A 223 18.81 -6.21 -2.50
CA ILE A 223 19.39 -5.64 -1.27
C ILE A 223 19.00 -4.16 -1.11
N ALA A 224 19.02 -3.39 -2.21
CA ALA A 224 18.80 -1.95 -2.21
C ALA A 224 17.53 -1.57 -2.96
N ARG A 225 16.84 -0.54 -2.49
CA ARG A 225 15.58 -0.03 -3.07
C ARG A 225 15.77 1.35 -3.70
N PRO A 226 14.96 1.71 -4.71
CA PRO A 226 14.95 3.07 -5.23
C PRO A 226 14.70 4.09 -4.11
N GLY A 227 15.61 5.05 -3.97
CA GLY A 227 15.67 6.01 -2.87
C GLY A 227 16.84 5.81 -1.91
N ASP A 228 17.39 4.59 -1.85
CA ASP A 228 18.48 4.27 -0.93
C ASP A 228 19.80 4.87 -1.40
N ARG A 229 20.60 5.36 -0.44
CA ARG A 229 22.02 5.67 -0.64
C ARG A 229 22.81 4.37 -0.59
N VAL A 230 23.60 4.15 -1.62
CA VAL A 230 24.33 2.91 -1.83
C VAL A 230 25.79 3.20 -2.11
N VAL A 231 26.66 2.49 -1.40
CA VAL A 231 28.08 2.34 -1.74
C VAL A 231 28.22 1.02 -2.47
N VAL A 232 28.68 1.10 -3.72
CA VAL A 232 28.72 -0.06 -4.63
C VAL A 232 30.15 -0.27 -5.07
N VAL A 233 30.65 -1.47 -4.80
CA VAL A 233 31.93 -1.95 -5.32
C VAL A 233 31.63 -2.85 -6.50
N GLY A 234 32.24 -2.58 -7.65
CA GLY A 234 31.99 -3.35 -8.85
C GLY A 234 33.06 -3.21 -9.92
N ILE A 235 32.97 -4.08 -10.92
CA ILE A 235 33.88 -4.09 -12.06
C ILE A 235 33.25 -3.27 -13.18
N LEU A 236 33.96 -2.25 -13.67
CA LEU A 236 33.46 -1.43 -14.77
C LEU A 236 33.67 -2.14 -16.11
N LYS A 237 32.60 -2.41 -16.85
CA LYS A 237 32.63 -3.12 -18.13
C LYS A 237 32.09 -2.28 -19.28
N PRO A 238 32.64 -2.42 -20.49
CA PRO A 238 32.10 -1.77 -21.68
C PRO A 238 30.97 -2.60 -22.28
N ARG A 239 29.78 -2.02 -22.45
CA ARG A 239 28.65 -2.67 -23.12
C ARG A 239 28.39 -2.01 -24.49
N PRO A 240 28.33 -2.76 -25.60
CA PRO A 240 28.12 -2.18 -26.93
C PRO A 240 26.71 -1.59 -27.07
N GLU A 241 26.62 -0.39 -27.64
CA GLU A 241 25.33 0.26 -27.90
C GLU A 241 24.79 -0.20 -29.28
N ARG A 242 23.65 -0.91 -29.28
CA ARG A 242 23.01 -1.38 -30.52
C ARG A 242 22.01 -0.34 -31.02
N MET A 243 22.21 0.23 -32.22
CA MET A 243 21.16 0.91 -32.96
C MET A 243 20.38 -0.07 -33.84
N LEU A 244 19.15 0.29 -34.23
CA LEU A 244 18.33 -0.51 -35.16
C LEU A 244 19.00 -0.72 -36.55
N ARG A 245 20.05 0.04 -36.91
CA ARG A 245 20.83 -0.12 -38.15
C ARG A 245 22.32 0.15 -37.91
N GLY A 246 23.15 -0.90 -37.95
CA GLY A 246 24.62 -0.83 -37.88
C GLY A 246 25.22 -1.17 -36.51
N LYS A 247 26.44 -1.73 -36.52
CA LYS A 247 27.26 -1.93 -35.31
C LYS A 247 28.05 -0.63 -35.04
N THR A 248 27.80 0.03 -33.92
CA THR A 248 28.58 1.20 -33.49
C THR A 248 29.82 0.74 -32.70
N ILE A 249 30.94 1.49 -32.80
CA ILE A 249 32.16 1.27 -32.00
C ILE A 249 32.06 1.94 -30.61
N MET A 250 30.91 2.54 -30.28
CA MET A 250 30.67 3.23 -29.01
C MET A 250 30.15 2.23 -27.97
N PHE A 251 30.77 2.26 -26.79
CA PHE A 251 30.43 1.41 -25.66
C PHE A 251 29.92 2.28 -24.50
N LYS A 252 28.83 1.86 -23.87
CA LYS A 252 28.34 2.45 -22.63
C LYS A 252 28.97 1.70 -21.45
N PRO A 253 29.55 2.39 -20.45
CA PRO A 253 30.04 1.72 -19.25
C PRO A 253 28.86 1.16 -18.44
N ILE A 254 29.00 -0.07 -17.96
CA ILE A 254 28.08 -0.74 -17.04
C ILE A 254 28.88 -1.31 -15.87
N LEU A 255 28.37 -1.16 -14.65
CA LEU A 255 29.05 -1.66 -13.45
C LEU A 255 28.52 -3.05 -13.10
N GLU A 256 29.38 -4.06 -13.04
CA GLU A 256 28.99 -5.35 -12.48
C GLU A 256 29.25 -5.36 -10.97
N ILE A 257 28.18 -5.50 -10.18
CA ILE A 257 28.24 -5.33 -8.74
C ILE A 257 28.91 -6.54 -8.09
N ASN A 258 30.01 -6.28 -7.39
CA ASN A 258 30.62 -7.24 -6.49
C ASN A 258 30.01 -7.14 -5.09
N SER A 259 29.87 -5.93 -4.52
CA SER A 259 29.16 -5.73 -3.26
C SER A 259 28.34 -4.46 -3.28
N ILE A 260 27.23 -4.48 -2.55
CA ILE A 260 26.40 -3.32 -2.31
C ILE A 260 26.22 -3.16 -0.81
N ASP A 261 26.48 -1.95 -0.35
CA ASP A 261 26.26 -1.52 1.02
C ASP A 261 25.20 -0.42 1.00
N VAL A 262 24.05 -0.72 1.62
CA VAL A 262 23.01 0.28 1.84
C VAL A 262 23.37 1.03 3.10
N SER A 263 23.58 2.34 3.00
CA SER A 263 23.78 3.17 4.19
C SER A 263 22.41 3.37 4.85
N GLU A 264 22.05 2.49 5.78
CA GLU A 264 20.92 2.74 6.66
C GLU A 264 21.31 3.82 7.68
N LYS A 265 20.51 4.88 7.74
CA LYS A 265 20.53 6.00 8.71
C LYS A 265 21.35 7.21 8.25
N GLY A 266 20.61 8.15 7.67
CA GLY A 266 21.06 9.53 7.57
C GLY A 266 21.35 10.07 8.95
N LEU A 267 22.65 10.30 9.21
CA LEU A 267 23.29 11.23 10.16
C LEU A 267 24.78 10.86 10.39
N GLU A 268 25.24 9.67 10.01
CA GLU A 268 26.61 9.18 10.27
C GLU A 268 27.69 9.61 9.25
N GLU A 269 27.36 10.37 8.19
CA GLU A 269 28.36 10.81 7.18
C GLU A 269 29.27 11.96 7.67
N ILE A 270 29.02 12.58 8.83
CA ILE A 270 29.92 13.60 9.40
C ILE A 270 30.77 12.93 10.49
N GLU A 271 32.02 12.59 10.15
CA GLU A 271 33.02 12.21 11.15
C GLU A 271 33.34 13.44 12.03
N ILE A 272 32.76 13.48 13.23
CA ILE A 272 33.02 14.55 14.19
C ILE A 272 34.41 14.27 14.79
N THR A 273 35.38 15.14 14.50
CA THR A 273 36.69 15.05 15.14
C THR A 273 36.57 15.36 16.63
N PRO A 274 37.48 14.90 17.50
CA PRO A 274 37.48 15.27 18.92
C PRO A 274 37.53 16.79 19.13
N GLU A 275 38.21 17.52 18.23
CA GLU A 275 38.27 18.99 18.25
C GLU A 275 36.92 19.64 17.92
N ASP A 276 36.18 19.08 16.96
CA ASP A 276 34.82 19.54 16.62
C ASP A 276 33.85 19.28 17.76
N GLU A 277 33.96 18.13 18.43
CA GLU A 277 33.14 17.80 19.60
C GLU A 277 33.36 18.82 20.74
N GLU A 278 34.61 19.21 20.99
CA GLU A 278 34.95 20.23 21.97
C GLU A 278 34.35 21.59 21.60
N ARG A 279 34.51 22.04 20.35
CA ARG A 279 33.88 23.27 19.85
C ARG A 279 32.35 23.25 19.96
N ILE A 280 31.71 22.13 19.65
CA ILE A 280 30.25 21.98 19.77
C ILE A 280 29.84 22.15 21.23
N ARG A 281 30.57 21.53 22.18
CA ARG A 281 30.31 21.68 23.62
C ARG A 281 30.55 23.11 24.11
N GLU A 282 31.56 23.80 23.59
CA GLU A 282 31.80 25.22 23.90
C GLU A 282 30.67 26.11 23.39
N LEU A 283 30.27 25.94 22.13
CA LEU A 283 29.16 26.69 21.52
C LEU A 283 27.82 26.40 22.21
N ALA A 284 27.59 25.17 22.64
CA ALA A 284 26.37 24.79 23.35
C ALA A 284 26.23 25.49 24.72
N LYS A 285 27.34 25.94 25.32
CA LYS A 285 27.34 26.71 26.58
C LYS A 285 27.05 28.20 26.39
N ASP A 286 27.11 28.70 25.15
CA ASP A 286 26.87 30.12 24.85
C ASP A 286 25.37 30.47 25.05
N PRO A 287 25.02 31.42 25.93
CA PRO A 287 23.63 31.85 26.14
C PRO A 287 22.92 32.38 24.88
N PHE A 288 23.68 32.84 23.88
CA PHE A 288 23.16 33.38 22.62
C PHE A 288 23.22 32.39 21.45
N ILE A 289 23.51 31.12 21.68
CA ILE A 289 23.67 30.12 20.62
C ILE A 289 22.46 30.01 19.70
N HIS A 290 21.24 30.07 20.26
CA HIS A 290 19.99 30.05 19.51
C HIS A 290 19.95 31.17 18.46
N ARG A 291 20.23 32.41 18.89
CA ARG A 291 20.27 33.57 17.99
C ARG A 291 21.36 33.43 16.93
N LYS A 292 22.53 32.90 17.28
CA LYS A 292 23.63 32.66 16.33
C LYS A 292 23.21 31.65 15.25
N ILE A 293 22.54 30.56 15.63
CA ILE A 293 22.01 29.57 14.68
C ILE A 293 21.01 30.23 13.73
N VAL A 294 20.03 30.98 14.25
CA VAL A 294 19.03 31.66 13.41
C VAL A 294 19.66 32.65 12.44
N GLN A 295 20.66 33.41 12.88
CA GLN A 295 21.40 34.35 12.02
C GLN A 295 22.29 33.67 10.99
N SER A 296 22.75 32.44 11.26
CA SER A 296 23.54 31.65 10.31
C SER A 296 22.71 31.09 9.14
N ILE A 297 21.38 31.01 9.29
CA ILE A 297 20.49 30.54 8.24
C ILE A 297 20.20 31.67 7.24
N ALA A 298 20.63 31.47 6.00
CA ALA A 298 20.45 32.39 4.87
C ALA A 298 20.90 33.82 5.22
N PRO A 299 22.19 34.05 5.53
CA PRO A 299 22.69 35.35 5.99
C PRO A 299 22.56 36.45 4.92
N SER A 300 22.47 36.05 3.65
CA SER A 300 22.26 36.96 2.52
C SER A 300 20.87 37.61 2.49
N ILE A 301 19.89 37.06 3.22
CA ILE A 301 18.53 37.58 3.27
C ILE A 301 18.37 38.41 4.54
N TYR A 302 18.01 39.69 4.37
CA TYR A 302 17.76 40.62 5.47
C TYR A 302 16.42 40.31 6.16
N GLY A 303 16.41 40.37 7.50
CA GLY A 303 15.20 40.17 8.31
C GLY A 303 14.72 38.72 8.39
N TYR A 304 13.40 38.55 8.48
CA TYR A 304 12.70 37.25 8.60
C TYR A 304 13.19 36.35 9.75
N ASN A 305 13.56 36.94 10.89
CA ASN A 305 14.10 36.19 12.03
C ASN A 305 13.17 35.05 12.48
N GLU A 306 11.87 35.29 12.52
CA GLU A 306 10.86 34.28 12.89
C GLU A 306 10.76 33.13 11.87
N ILE A 307 10.86 33.44 10.57
CA ILE A 307 10.85 32.41 9.51
C ILE A 307 12.15 31.60 9.56
N LYS A 308 13.29 32.26 9.74
CA LYS A 308 14.60 31.61 9.88
C LYS A 308 14.66 30.73 11.13
N GLU A 309 14.02 31.18 12.21
CA GLU A 309 13.85 30.39 13.43
C GLU A 309 12.98 29.15 13.18
N GLY A 310 11.85 29.29 12.48
CA GLY A 310 11.05 28.15 12.05
C GLY A 310 11.86 27.16 11.21
N ILE A 311 12.63 27.66 10.24
CA ILE A 311 13.53 26.83 9.41
C ILE A 311 14.59 26.13 10.26
N ALA A 312 15.12 26.78 11.30
CA ALA A 312 16.03 26.13 12.24
C ALA A 312 15.34 24.92 12.89
N TYR A 313 14.12 25.10 13.41
CA TYR A 313 13.37 23.99 14.00
C TYR A 313 13.07 22.86 13.01
N LEU A 314 12.81 23.19 11.75
CA LEU A 314 12.66 22.20 10.66
C LEU A 314 13.94 21.38 10.45
N LEU A 315 15.09 22.04 10.39
CA LEU A 315 16.39 21.40 10.13
C LEU A 315 16.85 20.50 11.29
N PHE A 316 16.63 20.92 12.53
CA PHE A 316 16.92 20.09 13.70
C PHE A 316 15.89 18.98 13.89
N GLY A 317 14.63 19.23 13.51
CA GLY A 317 13.53 18.30 13.68
C GLY A 317 13.17 18.04 15.15
N GLY A 318 12.07 17.32 15.36
CA GLY A 318 11.68 16.78 16.66
C GLY A 318 12.05 15.31 16.81
N VAL A 319 12.02 14.82 18.05
CA VAL A 319 12.27 13.39 18.33
C VAL A 319 11.00 12.60 18.08
N PRO A 320 10.99 11.62 17.14
CA PRO A 320 9.85 10.76 16.95
C PRO A 320 9.62 9.91 18.21
N LYS A 321 8.40 9.92 18.74
CA LYS A 321 8.09 9.17 19.96
C LYS A 321 7.31 7.91 19.60
N GLN A 322 7.81 6.77 20.03
CA GLN A 322 7.05 5.53 19.97
C GLN A 322 6.37 5.34 21.33
N LEU A 323 5.04 5.42 21.33
CA LEU A 323 4.25 5.16 22.52
C LEU A 323 4.32 3.66 22.88
N PRO A 324 4.08 3.27 24.14
CA PRO A 324 3.99 1.86 24.56
C PRO A 324 3.01 1.03 23.73
N ASP A 325 2.03 1.70 23.12
CA ASP A 325 1.00 1.10 22.27
C ASP A 325 1.47 0.85 20.81
N GLY A 326 2.71 1.21 20.47
CA GLY A 326 3.32 1.04 19.14
C GLY A 326 3.07 2.17 18.15
N VAL A 327 2.22 3.15 18.49
CA VAL A 327 1.97 4.34 17.67
C VAL A 327 3.22 5.23 17.63
N ARG A 328 3.70 5.54 16.42
CA ARG A 328 4.80 6.50 16.20
C ARG A 328 4.21 7.89 16.01
N ILE A 329 4.47 8.77 16.98
CA ILE A 329 4.23 10.21 16.82
C ILE A 329 5.36 10.78 15.97
N ARG A 330 4.97 11.46 14.89
CA ARG A 330 5.84 12.20 13.98
C ARG A 330 6.69 13.22 14.75
N GLY A 331 8.00 13.22 14.51
CA GLY A 331 8.92 14.23 15.05
C GLY A 331 9.21 15.34 14.04
N GLU A 332 8.97 15.07 12.76
CA GLU A 332 9.30 15.92 11.64
C GLU A 332 8.36 17.15 11.61
N ILE A 333 8.85 18.35 11.31
CA ILE A 333 8.02 19.56 11.22
C ILE A 333 7.73 19.83 9.74
N ASN A 334 6.53 20.30 9.38
CA ASN A 334 6.26 20.85 8.05
C ASN A 334 6.07 22.36 8.15
N ILE A 335 6.66 23.12 7.23
CA ILE A 335 6.53 24.58 7.17
C ILE A 335 5.95 25.00 5.82
N LEU A 336 4.91 25.84 5.85
CA LEU A 336 4.35 26.48 4.67
C LEU A 336 4.69 27.97 4.70
N LEU A 337 5.43 28.45 3.69
CA LEU A 337 5.78 29.86 3.53
C LEU A 337 4.81 30.54 2.55
N VAL A 338 3.89 31.35 3.07
CA VAL A 338 2.95 32.16 2.28
C VAL A 338 3.36 33.63 2.37
N GLY A 339 3.32 34.32 1.24
CA GLY A 339 3.66 35.74 1.17
C GLY A 339 3.62 36.27 -0.26
N ASP A 340 3.87 37.55 -0.44
CA ASP A 340 3.83 38.19 -1.75
C ASP A 340 4.95 37.70 -2.68
N PRO A 341 4.78 37.78 -4.01
CA PRO A 341 5.87 37.57 -4.96
C PRO A 341 7.07 38.48 -4.67
N GLY A 342 8.29 38.00 -4.90
CA GLY A 342 9.52 38.80 -4.73
C GLY A 342 10.06 38.91 -3.29
N THR A 343 9.46 38.22 -2.31
CA THR A 343 9.87 38.25 -0.89
C THR A 343 10.96 37.22 -0.52
N ALA A 344 11.82 36.85 -1.48
CA ALA A 344 12.92 35.88 -1.31
C ALA A 344 12.53 34.45 -0.83
N LYS A 345 11.24 34.07 -0.80
CA LYS A 345 10.76 32.73 -0.40
C LYS A 345 11.45 31.57 -1.14
N SER A 346 11.54 31.66 -2.47
CA SER A 346 12.20 30.64 -3.29
C SER A 346 13.70 30.52 -2.98
N GLN A 347 14.35 31.63 -2.66
CA GLN A 347 15.76 31.66 -2.30
C GLN A 347 16.00 31.05 -0.91
N LEU A 348 15.08 31.25 0.05
CA LEU A 348 15.08 30.53 1.33
C LEU A 348 14.95 29.01 1.10
N LEU A 349 13.97 28.57 0.31
CA LEU A 349 13.74 27.14 0.01
C LEU A 349 14.99 26.49 -0.62
N GLN A 350 15.62 27.15 -1.59
CA GLN A 350 16.86 26.66 -2.21
C GLN A 350 18.03 26.58 -1.22
N TYR A 351 18.12 27.54 -0.30
CA TYR A 351 19.16 27.53 0.73
C TYR A 351 18.95 26.37 1.72
N VAL A 352 17.71 26.14 2.16
CA VAL A 352 17.36 25.02 3.04
C VAL A 352 17.66 23.67 2.38
N ALA A 353 17.31 23.50 1.10
CA ALA A 353 17.61 22.28 0.36
C ALA A 353 19.12 22.01 0.21
N ARG A 354 19.99 23.04 0.30
CA ARG A 354 21.46 22.85 0.27
C ARG A 354 22.06 22.53 1.63
N ILE A 355 21.48 23.07 2.71
CA ILE A 355 21.97 22.82 4.07
C ILE A 355 21.48 21.48 4.60
N ALA A 356 20.25 21.09 4.28
CA ALA A 356 19.69 19.84 4.77
C ALA A 356 20.49 18.64 4.24
N PRO A 357 20.91 17.67 5.09
CA PRO A 357 21.68 16.49 4.68
C PRO A 357 20.99 15.61 3.64
N ARG A 358 19.67 15.75 3.48
CA ARG A 358 18.84 15.10 2.46
C ARG A 358 17.85 16.11 1.89
N GLY A 359 18.38 17.23 1.39
CA GLY A 359 17.61 18.34 0.87
C GLY A 359 17.27 18.19 -0.61
N ILE A 360 15.98 18.24 -0.96
CA ILE A 360 15.53 18.19 -2.36
C ILE A 360 14.69 19.40 -2.68
N TYR A 361 15.06 20.11 -3.74
CA TYR A 361 14.28 21.22 -4.25
C TYR A 361 13.50 20.80 -5.50
N THR A 362 12.19 21.05 -5.51
CA THR A 362 11.34 20.84 -6.68
C THR A 362 10.34 21.97 -6.87
N SER A 363 9.88 22.15 -8.10
CA SER A 363 8.86 23.15 -8.46
C SER A 363 7.48 22.50 -8.62
N GLY A 364 6.44 23.13 -8.09
CA GLY A 364 5.06 22.64 -8.11
C GLY A 364 4.46 22.47 -9.50
N LYS A 365 4.88 23.27 -10.50
CA LYS A 365 4.44 23.09 -11.90
C LYS A 365 5.03 21.85 -12.58
N GLY A 366 6.26 21.49 -12.21
CA GLY A 366 7.00 20.36 -12.80
C GLY A 366 6.84 19.04 -12.06
N SER A 367 6.21 19.07 -10.88
CA SER A 367 6.05 17.92 -10.00
C SER A 367 4.70 17.26 -10.23
N THR A 368 4.71 16.06 -10.80
CA THR A 368 3.52 15.20 -10.89
C THR A 368 3.43 14.32 -9.64
N ALA A 369 2.25 13.75 -9.34
CA ALA A 369 2.05 12.81 -8.23
C ALA A 369 3.07 11.66 -8.28
N ALA A 370 3.30 11.14 -9.48
CA ALA A 370 4.30 10.12 -9.79
C ALA A 370 5.74 10.61 -9.56
N GLY A 371 6.05 11.86 -9.94
CA GLY A 371 7.37 12.47 -9.70
C GLY A 371 7.62 12.92 -8.26
N LEU A 372 6.58 13.08 -7.45
CA LEU A 372 6.67 13.37 -6.01
C LEU A 372 6.81 12.10 -5.18
N THR A 373 6.10 11.04 -5.55
CA THR A 373 6.02 9.78 -4.78
C THR A 373 6.94 8.71 -5.35
N ALA A 374 6.42 7.63 -5.93
CA ALA A 374 7.20 6.65 -6.66
C ALA A 374 6.38 6.22 -7.89
N ALA A 375 7.03 6.04 -9.03
CA ALA A 375 6.38 5.74 -10.29
C ALA A 375 6.86 4.40 -10.86
N VAL A 376 5.97 3.65 -11.49
CA VAL A 376 6.35 2.46 -12.26
C VAL A 376 6.44 2.86 -13.74
N VAL A 377 7.64 2.84 -14.30
CA VAL A 377 7.94 3.31 -15.66
C VAL A 377 8.39 2.17 -16.54
N ARG A 378 7.87 2.09 -17.77
CA ARG A 378 8.29 1.08 -18.75
C ARG A 378 9.44 1.58 -19.62
N ASP A 379 10.51 0.81 -19.70
CA ASP A 379 11.63 1.04 -20.62
C ASP A 379 11.16 0.96 -22.07
N LYS A 380 11.55 1.94 -22.89
CA LYS A 380 11.27 1.90 -24.33
C LYS A 380 12.18 0.92 -25.07
N VAL A 381 13.36 0.61 -24.54
CA VAL A 381 14.36 -0.24 -25.20
C VAL A 381 14.22 -1.71 -24.78
N THR A 382 14.13 -1.96 -23.48
CA THR A 382 14.02 -3.33 -22.95
C THR A 382 12.58 -3.81 -22.82
N GLY A 383 11.60 -2.88 -22.79
CA GLY A 383 10.20 -3.19 -22.52
C GLY A 383 9.91 -3.49 -21.04
N ASP A 384 10.90 -3.34 -20.17
CA ASP A 384 10.86 -3.72 -18.75
C ASP A 384 10.21 -2.64 -17.88
N TRP A 385 9.55 -3.05 -16.81
CA TRP A 385 9.03 -2.14 -15.79
C TRP A 385 10.10 -1.85 -14.73
N TYR A 386 10.30 -0.57 -14.43
CA TYR A 386 11.18 -0.06 -13.38
C TYR A 386 10.37 0.69 -12.34
N LEU A 387 10.81 0.61 -11.09
CA LEU A 387 10.39 1.56 -10.05
C LEU A 387 11.33 2.76 -10.07
N GLU A 388 10.78 3.97 -10.18
CA GLU A 388 11.49 5.24 -10.11
C GLU A 388 11.06 5.99 -8.85
N ALA A 389 12.04 6.34 -8.01
CA ALA A 389 11.79 7.12 -6.80
C ALA A 389 11.55 8.59 -7.14
N GLY A 390 10.47 9.16 -6.62
CA GLY A 390 10.13 10.56 -6.70
C GLY A 390 10.75 11.40 -5.57
N ALA A 391 10.53 12.71 -5.63
CA ALA A 391 11.21 13.69 -4.79
C ALA A 391 11.03 13.46 -3.27
N LEU A 392 9.85 13.05 -2.81
CA LEU A 392 9.59 12.81 -1.38
C LEU A 392 10.29 11.54 -0.87
N VAL A 393 10.35 10.49 -1.70
CA VAL A 393 11.03 9.23 -1.34
C VAL A 393 12.53 9.45 -1.24
N LEU A 394 13.10 10.24 -2.18
CA LEU A 394 14.51 10.61 -2.15
C LEU A 394 14.85 11.47 -0.92
N ALA A 395 13.93 12.34 -0.49
CA ALA A 395 14.07 13.23 0.66
C ALA A 395 13.67 12.61 2.02
N ASP A 396 13.43 11.30 2.09
CA ASP A 396 13.04 10.62 3.33
C ASP A 396 14.04 10.91 4.47
N GLY A 397 13.58 11.16 5.70
CA GLY A 397 14.47 11.59 6.80
C GLY A 397 15.28 12.88 6.54
N GLY A 398 14.85 13.70 5.58
CA GLY A 398 15.46 14.94 5.15
C GLY A 398 14.47 16.11 5.05
N VAL A 399 14.72 17.01 4.08
CA VAL A 399 13.82 18.15 3.81
C VAL A 399 13.47 18.21 2.33
N ALA A 400 12.20 18.05 2.01
CA ALA A 400 11.66 18.31 0.68
C ALA A 400 11.15 19.75 0.58
N CYS A 401 11.79 20.56 -0.26
CA CYS A 401 11.42 21.94 -0.55
C CYS A 401 10.60 22.01 -1.84
N ILE A 402 9.32 22.36 -1.73
CA ILE A 402 8.40 22.49 -2.86
C ILE A 402 8.08 23.97 -3.07
N ASP A 403 8.48 24.51 -4.22
CA ASP A 403 8.17 25.89 -4.62
C ASP A 403 6.89 25.97 -5.45
N GLU A 404 6.21 27.13 -5.48
CA GLU A 404 4.95 27.35 -6.22
C GLU A 404 3.88 26.25 -5.98
N ILE A 405 3.69 25.82 -4.73
CA ILE A 405 2.71 24.78 -4.36
C ILE A 405 1.26 25.13 -4.77
N ASP A 406 0.96 26.42 -4.90
CA ASP A 406 -0.33 26.92 -5.39
C ASP A 406 -0.58 26.58 -6.87
N LYS A 407 0.49 26.44 -7.66
CA LYS A 407 0.45 26.10 -9.10
C LYS A 407 0.41 24.60 -9.37
N MET A 408 0.49 23.78 -8.33
CA MET A 408 0.39 22.34 -8.44
C MET A 408 -1.06 21.91 -8.72
N ARG A 409 -1.25 20.84 -9.50
CA ARG A 409 -2.57 20.26 -9.75
C ARG A 409 -3.13 19.66 -8.46
N ASN A 410 -4.46 19.64 -8.34
CA ASN A 410 -5.12 19.10 -7.14
C ASN A 410 -4.82 17.61 -6.94
N GLU A 411 -4.76 16.82 -8.01
CA GLU A 411 -4.40 15.39 -7.96
C GLU A 411 -2.99 15.17 -7.38
N ASP A 412 -2.02 15.96 -7.85
CA ASP A 412 -0.62 15.90 -7.40
C ASP A 412 -0.47 16.32 -5.93
N ARG A 413 -1.32 17.26 -5.45
CA ARG A 413 -1.34 17.72 -4.06
C ARG A 413 -1.89 16.66 -3.10
N VAL A 414 -2.87 15.86 -3.52
CA VAL A 414 -3.45 14.78 -2.70
C VAL A 414 -2.43 13.71 -2.35
N ALA A 415 -1.51 13.39 -3.28
CA ALA A 415 -0.43 12.44 -3.04
C ALA A 415 0.53 12.86 -1.92
N ILE A 416 0.66 14.16 -1.66
CA ILE A 416 1.50 14.69 -0.57
C ILE A 416 0.84 14.47 0.80
N HIS A 417 -0.50 14.53 0.89
CA HIS A 417 -1.21 14.41 2.18
C HIS A 417 -0.97 13.08 2.89
N GLU A 418 -0.80 12.00 2.14
CA GLU A 418 -0.52 10.68 2.70
C GLU A 418 0.89 10.58 3.29
N ALA A 419 1.90 11.11 2.58
CA ALA A 419 3.27 11.20 3.07
C ALA A 419 3.38 12.12 4.29
N MET A 420 2.44 13.04 4.47
CA MET A 420 2.44 13.98 5.59
C MET A 420 1.87 13.39 6.88
N GLU A 421 0.84 12.51 6.87
CA GLU A 421 0.04 12.29 8.11
C GLU A 421 -0.60 10.90 8.40
N GLN A 422 -0.49 9.82 7.60
CA GLN A 422 -1.10 8.47 7.82
C GLN A 422 -2.27 8.33 8.85
N GLN A 423 -3.52 8.18 8.37
CA GLN A 423 -4.73 8.15 9.21
C GLN A 423 -5.61 6.91 8.95
N SER A 424 -6.27 6.37 9.98
CA SER A 424 -6.98 5.06 9.91
C SER A 424 -8.39 5.08 10.53
N TYR A 425 -9.22 4.08 10.17
CA TYR A 425 -10.57 3.82 10.71
C TYR A 425 -10.59 2.56 11.60
N HIS A 426 -11.55 2.47 12.55
CA HIS A 426 -11.72 1.27 13.40
C HIS A 426 -12.25 0.07 12.58
N LYS A 427 -11.79 -1.15 12.88
CA LYS A 427 -12.16 -2.38 12.13
C LYS A 427 -13.67 -2.67 12.07
N ASP A 428 -14.42 -2.28 13.10
CA ASP A 428 -15.87 -2.49 13.18
C ASP A 428 -16.68 -1.43 12.42
N PHE A 429 -16.02 -0.47 11.76
CA PHE A 429 -16.69 0.56 10.98
C PHE A 429 -17.36 -0.07 9.74
N GLU A 430 -18.64 0.24 9.53
CA GLU A 430 -19.37 -0.17 8.33
C GLU A 430 -19.18 0.87 7.22
N ILE A 431 -18.66 0.43 6.09
CA ILE A 431 -18.54 1.25 4.87
C ILE A 431 -19.67 0.90 3.90
N LEU A 432 -20.22 1.91 3.23
CA LEU A 432 -21.11 1.74 2.09
C LEU A 432 -20.25 1.72 0.82
N LEU A 433 -20.20 0.57 0.15
CA LEU A 433 -19.53 0.43 -1.13
C LEU A 433 -20.37 1.05 -2.24
N ALA A 434 -19.73 1.37 -3.37
CA ALA A 434 -20.41 1.99 -4.51
C ALA A 434 -21.48 1.07 -5.15
N ASP A 435 -21.43 -0.23 -4.88
CA ASP A 435 -22.41 -1.22 -5.29
C ASP A 435 -23.59 -1.34 -4.30
N GLY A 436 -23.70 -0.46 -3.30
CA GLY A 436 -24.79 -0.46 -2.33
C GLY A 436 -24.65 -1.50 -1.20
N ARG A 437 -23.62 -2.34 -1.21
CA ARG A 437 -23.36 -3.26 -0.09
C ARG A 437 -22.76 -2.49 1.08
N LYS A 438 -23.29 -2.75 2.28
CA LYS A 438 -22.69 -2.32 3.54
C LYS A 438 -21.84 -3.44 4.11
N VAL A 439 -20.55 -3.18 4.28
CA VAL A 439 -19.60 -4.17 4.78
C VAL A 439 -18.83 -3.61 5.97
N ARG A 440 -18.52 -4.46 6.95
CA ARG A 440 -17.56 -4.10 8.01
C ARG A 440 -16.17 -4.06 7.41
N ILE A 441 -15.49 -2.93 7.54
CA ILE A 441 -14.20 -2.70 6.89
C ILE A 441 -13.15 -3.75 7.31
N GLY A 442 -13.14 -4.16 8.59
CA GLY A 442 -12.23 -5.18 9.10
C GLY A 442 -12.44 -6.54 8.45
N GLU A 443 -13.65 -7.11 8.58
CA GLU A 443 -13.99 -8.42 7.99
C GLU A 443 -13.80 -8.44 6.46
N PHE A 444 -14.14 -7.32 5.79
CA PHE A 444 -13.99 -7.16 4.35
C PHE A 444 -12.51 -7.14 3.93
N ILE A 445 -11.68 -6.32 4.59
CA ILE A 445 -10.24 -6.25 4.32
C ILE A 445 -9.56 -7.57 4.67
N ASP A 446 -9.90 -8.17 5.81
CA ASP A 446 -9.31 -9.43 6.26
C ASP A 446 -9.57 -10.54 5.24
N LYS A 447 -10.81 -10.67 4.73
CA LYS A 447 -11.15 -11.63 3.68
C LYS A 447 -10.33 -11.43 2.41
N ILE A 448 -10.23 -10.19 1.92
CA ILE A 448 -9.48 -9.89 0.68
C ILE A 448 -7.98 -10.14 0.87
N MET A 449 -7.44 -9.78 2.03
CA MET A 449 -6.06 -10.07 2.41
C MET A 449 -5.81 -11.59 2.48
N GLU A 450 -6.74 -12.36 3.05
CA GLU A 450 -6.61 -13.81 3.12
C GLU A 450 -6.64 -14.49 1.76
N GLU A 451 -7.51 -14.04 0.85
CA GLU A 451 -7.58 -14.53 -0.53
C GLU A 451 -6.31 -14.18 -1.32
N ASN A 452 -5.59 -13.12 -0.92
CA ASN A 452 -4.42 -12.59 -1.63
C ASN A 452 -3.13 -12.58 -0.80
N ARG A 453 -2.95 -13.56 0.10
CA ARG A 453 -1.78 -13.64 1.01
C ARG A 453 -0.42 -13.48 0.32
N ASN A 454 -0.29 -13.96 -0.92
CA ASN A 454 0.95 -13.92 -1.68
C ASN A 454 1.30 -12.54 -2.26
N LYS A 455 0.34 -11.58 -2.25
CA LYS A 455 0.50 -10.22 -2.79
C LYS A 455 0.57 -9.15 -1.70
N ILE A 456 0.51 -9.55 -0.42
CA ILE A 456 0.56 -8.63 0.71
C ILE A 456 1.99 -8.10 0.87
N VAL A 457 2.13 -6.78 0.82
CA VAL A 457 3.37 -6.08 1.15
C VAL A 457 3.35 -5.76 2.63
N LYS A 458 4.33 -6.29 3.38
CA LYS A 458 4.49 -6.00 4.81
C LYS A 458 5.31 -4.72 5.00
N GLY A 459 4.67 -3.71 5.58
CA GLY A 459 5.30 -2.49 6.06
C GLY A 459 5.59 -2.54 7.56
N LYS A 460 6.12 -1.44 8.11
CA LYS A 460 6.30 -1.29 9.56
C LYS A 460 4.92 -1.07 10.20
N ASP A 461 4.50 -2.01 11.06
CA ASP A 461 3.19 -2.03 11.75
C ASP A 461 1.96 -1.96 10.81
N THR A 462 2.16 -2.32 9.53
CA THR A 462 1.17 -2.19 8.47
C THR A 462 1.27 -3.31 7.44
N GLU A 463 0.13 -3.72 6.90
CA GLU A 463 0.05 -4.67 5.79
C GLU A 463 -0.74 -4.02 4.66
N ILE A 464 -0.19 -4.02 3.45
CA ILE A 464 -0.73 -3.30 2.29
C ILE A 464 -1.00 -4.31 1.18
N LEU A 465 -2.17 -4.18 0.55
CA LEU A 465 -2.54 -4.93 -0.65
C LEU A 465 -3.09 -3.96 -1.69
N PHE A 466 -2.52 -3.97 -2.90
CA PHE A 466 -3.05 -3.21 -4.03
C PHE A 466 -4.29 -3.90 -4.58
N VAL A 467 -5.32 -3.12 -4.89
CA VAL A 467 -6.63 -3.63 -5.32
C VAL A 467 -7.11 -2.83 -6.52
N ASP A 468 -7.83 -3.50 -7.42
CA ASP A 468 -8.33 -2.88 -8.65
C ASP A 468 -9.85 -2.90 -8.79
N ASN A 469 -10.54 -3.66 -7.94
CA ASN A 469 -11.96 -3.98 -8.11
C ASN A 469 -12.82 -3.47 -6.93
N ILE A 470 -12.33 -2.48 -6.19
CA ILE A 470 -13.05 -1.92 -5.05
C ILE A 470 -13.43 -0.48 -5.37
N TYR A 471 -14.72 -0.18 -5.30
CA TYR A 471 -15.27 1.15 -5.55
C TYR A 471 -15.95 1.68 -4.29
N VAL A 472 -15.60 2.91 -3.91
CA VAL A 472 -16.09 3.60 -2.72
C VAL A 472 -16.67 4.96 -3.08
N MET A 473 -17.58 5.47 -2.23
CA MET A 473 -18.10 6.82 -2.37
C MET A 473 -17.18 7.81 -1.65
N ALA A 474 -16.67 8.81 -2.37
CA ALA A 474 -15.86 9.89 -1.82
C ALA A 474 -16.54 11.25 -2.05
N TYR A 475 -16.37 12.18 -1.11
CA TYR A 475 -16.91 13.54 -1.25
C TYR A 475 -15.86 14.46 -1.90
N ASP A 476 -16.18 15.01 -3.06
CA ASP A 476 -15.35 16.01 -3.75
C ASP A 476 -15.63 17.39 -3.16
N LEU A 477 -14.66 17.96 -2.44
CA LEU A 477 -14.78 19.27 -1.81
C LEU A 477 -14.89 20.43 -2.82
N ASN A 478 -14.38 20.26 -4.05
CA ASN A 478 -14.44 21.30 -5.08
C ASN A 478 -15.81 21.32 -5.76
N GLU A 479 -16.28 20.14 -6.17
CA GLU A 479 -17.58 20.01 -6.85
C GLU A 479 -18.77 19.97 -5.89
N LYS A 480 -18.50 19.77 -4.58
CA LYS A 480 -19.50 19.62 -3.52
C LYS A 480 -20.49 18.49 -3.82
N LYS A 481 -19.98 17.40 -4.39
CA LYS A 481 -20.75 16.23 -4.80
C LYS A 481 -20.04 14.95 -4.38
N ILE A 482 -20.80 13.88 -4.22
CA ILE A 482 -20.23 12.55 -4.03
C ILE A 482 -19.86 11.99 -5.39
N LYS A 483 -18.65 11.44 -5.47
CA LYS A 483 -18.14 10.71 -6.62
C LYS A 483 -17.83 9.28 -6.23
N ILE A 484 -18.01 8.39 -7.18
CA ILE A 484 -17.53 7.02 -7.10
C ILE A 484 -16.04 7.04 -7.45
N VAL A 485 -15.22 6.51 -6.56
CA VAL A 485 -13.77 6.44 -6.71
C VAL A 485 -13.33 4.99 -6.57
N LYS A 486 -12.42 4.57 -7.43
CA LYS A 486 -11.78 3.27 -7.35
C LYS A 486 -10.68 3.35 -6.28
N ALA A 487 -10.67 2.41 -5.34
CA ALA A 487 -9.59 2.30 -4.37
C ALA A 487 -8.37 1.62 -5.03
N ASP A 488 -7.19 2.23 -4.91
CA ASP A 488 -5.94 1.67 -5.48
C ASP A 488 -5.27 0.65 -4.54
N ARG A 489 -5.52 0.77 -3.24
CA ARG A 489 -4.98 -0.12 -2.21
C ARG A 489 -5.84 -0.20 -0.95
N ILE A 490 -5.67 -1.28 -0.20
CA ILE A 490 -6.14 -1.46 1.17
C ILE A 490 -4.95 -1.60 2.11
N SER A 491 -5.05 -0.99 3.29
CA SER A 491 -4.00 -0.98 4.30
C SER A 491 -4.57 -1.37 5.66
N ARG A 492 -3.96 -2.36 6.32
CA ARG A 492 -4.28 -2.83 7.67
C ARG A 492 -3.21 -2.34 8.64
N HIS A 493 -3.63 -1.68 9.71
CA HIS A 493 -2.75 -1.05 10.70
C HIS A 493 -2.93 -1.68 12.09
N LYS A 494 -1.90 -1.64 12.92
CA LYS A 494 -2.02 -1.98 14.34
C LYS A 494 -2.92 -0.98 15.07
N ALA A 495 -3.91 -1.47 15.81
CA ALA A 495 -4.89 -0.63 16.50
C ALA A 495 -4.27 0.15 17.69
N PRO A 496 -4.61 1.44 17.89
CA PRO A 496 -4.21 2.21 19.08
C PRO A 496 -4.95 1.78 20.35
N SER A 497 -4.48 2.25 21.52
CA SER A 497 -5.05 1.92 22.83
C SER A 497 -6.41 2.57 23.13
N LYS A 498 -6.75 3.68 22.47
CA LYS A 498 -7.99 4.43 22.70
C LYS A 498 -8.60 4.89 21.37
N PHE A 499 -9.93 4.91 21.34
CA PHE A 499 -10.73 5.37 20.20
C PHE A 499 -11.72 6.45 20.66
N ILE A 500 -12.11 7.30 19.73
CA ILE A 500 -13.08 8.38 19.95
C ILE A 500 -14.36 8.05 19.20
N ARG A 501 -15.48 8.06 19.92
CA ARG A 501 -16.82 7.93 19.35
C ARG A 501 -17.44 9.32 19.16
N ILE A 502 -17.70 9.69 17.92
CA ILE A 502 -18.35 10.95 17.56
C ILE A 502 -19.80 10.63 17.20
N THR A 503 -20.76 11.29 17.85
CA THR A 503 -22.19 11.18 17.55
C THR A 503 -22.67 12.49 16.93
N PHE A 504 -23.27 12.39 15.74
CA PHE A 504 -23.77 13.52 14.97
C PHE A 504 -25.23 13.83 15.29
N SER A 505 -25.68 15.04 14.95
CA SER A 505 -27.06 15.51 15.19
C SER A 505 -28.12 14.71 14.41
N ASN A 506 -27.73 14.04 13.32
CA ASN A 506 -28.61 13.14 12.56
C ASN A 506 -28.81 11.76 13.24
N GLY A 507 -28.22 11.54 14.42
CA GLY A 507 -28.31 10.31 15.19
C GLY A 507 -27.28 9.23 14.83
N ARG A 508 -26.42 9.47 13.83
CA ARG A 508 -25.32 8.56 13.48
C ARG A 508 -24.16 8.71 14.45
N SER A 509 -23.42 7.62 14.66
CA SER A 509 -22.15 7.67 15.37
C SER A 509 -21.06 6.94 14.62
N ILE A 510 -19.84 7.47 14.70
CA ILE A 510 -18.63 6.86 14.12
C ILE A 510 -17.60 6.69 15.21
N THR A 511 -16.79 5.64 15.12
CA THR A 511 -15.67 5.40 16.05
C THR A 511 -14.38 5.47 15.27
N VAL A 512 -13.51 6.40 15.64
CA VAL A 512 -12.29 6.75 14.89
C VAL A 512 -11.08 6.86 15.82
N THR A 513 -9.88 6.84 15.25
CA THR A 513 -8.66 7.14 16.02
C THR A 513 -8.64 8.61 16.47
N PRO A 514 -7.97 8.95 17.58
CA PRO A 514 -7.86 10.35 18.04
C PRO A 514 -7.38 11.35 16.98
N GLU A 515 -6.49 10.89 16.10
CA GLU A 515 -5.88 11.67 15.01
C GLU A 515 -6.77 11.81 13.77
N HIS A 516 -7.94 11.16 13.73
CA HIS A 516 -8.76 11.09 12.52
C HIS A 516 -9.28 12.48 12.12
N PRO A 517 -9.15 12.90 10.85
CA PRO A 517 -9.59 14.21 10.39
C PRO A 517 -11.11 14.29 10.33
N ILE A 518 -11.65 15.34 10.93
CA ILE A 518 -13.08 15.67 10.87
C ILE A 518 -13.18 17.03 10.18
N VAL A 519 -13.85 17.04 9.03
CA VAL A 519 -14.17 18.28 8.32
C VAL A 519 -15.25 19.00 9.12
N ILE A 520 -14.98 20.24 9.49
CA ILE A 520 -15.91 21.14 10.17
C ILE A 520 -16.14 22.40 9.32
N TRP A 521 -17.31 23.00 9.46
CA TRP A 521 -17.63 24.31 8.93
C TRP A 521 -17.40 25.38 9.99
N ASN A 522 -16.59 26.38 9.66
CA ASN A 522 -16.36 27.57 10.48
C ASN A 522 -16.76 28.85 9.71
N LYS A 523 -16.65 30.02 10.34
CA LYS A 523 -17.02 31.32 9.73
C LYS A 523 -16.25 31.64 8.43
N ASN A 524 -15.14 30.96 8.17
CA ASN A 524 -14.25 31.16 7.02
C ASN A 524 -14.33 30.01 6.00
N GLY A 525 -15.20 29.01 6.18
CA GLY A 525 -15.39 27.88 5.25
C GLY A 525 -15.16 26.50 5.88
N PHE A 526 -14.86 25.51 5.04
CA PHE A 526 -14.53 24.15 5.48
C PHE A 526 -13.07 24.08 5.98
N THR A 527 -12.87 23.54 7.17
CA THR A 527 -11.55 23.26 7.75
C THR A 527 -11.53 21.88 8.38
N THR A 528 -10.38 21.25 8.46
CA THR A 528 -10.24 19.91 9.03
C THR A 528 -9.55 19.98 10.38
N ILE A 529 -10.13 19.33 11.40
CA ILE A 529 -9.56 19.22 12.75
C ILE A 529 -9.44 17.74 13.15
N ARG A 530 -8.60 17.43 14.15
CA ARG A 530 -8.50 16.06 14.68
C ARG A 530 -9.74 15.68 15.48
N ALA A 531 -10.08 14.39 15.50
CA ALA A 531 -11.22 13.84 16.23
C ALA A 531 -11.17 14.13 17.74
N ASP A 532 -9.98 14.17 18.35
CA ASP A 532 -9.79 14.52 19.75
C ASP A 532 -9.98 16.00 20.09
N GLN A 533 -10.01 16.86 19.08
CA GLN A 533 -10.25 18.29 19.19
C GLN A 533 -11.70 18.67 18.88
N VAL A 534 -12.53 17.72 18.45
CA VAL A 534 -13.95 17.95 18.15
C VAL A 534 -14.71 18.26 19.44
N LYS A 535 -15.49 19.35 19.42
CA LYS A 535 -16.35 19.77 20.54
C LYS A 535 -17.82 19.70 20.15
N LEU A 536 -18.68 19.48 21.15
CA LEU A 536 -20.13 19.53 20.97
C LEU A 536 -20.55 20.89 20.42
N GLY A 537 -21.43 20.88 19.40
CA GLY A 537 -21.92 22.08 18.73
C GLY A 537 -21.13 22.51 17.50
N MET A 538 -19.98 21.89 17.20
CA MET A 538 -19.30 22.11 15.92
C MET A 538 -20.13 21.58 14.75
N ILE A 539 -20.15 22.34 13.65
CA ILE A 539 -20.91 21.99 12.44
C ILE A 539 -20.00 21.16 11.54
N VAL A 540 -20.48 20.01 11.08
CA VAL A 540 -19.80 19.16 10.09
C VAL A 540 -20.62 19.13 8.80
N PRO A 541 -20.00 19.02 7.61
CA PRO A 541 -20.74 18.82 6.38
C PRO A 541 -21.50 17.50 6.41
N GLY A 542 -22.78 17.57 6.09
CA GLY A 542 -23.63 16.40 5.84
C GLY A 542 -23.78 16.14 4.35
N VAL A 543 -23.96 14.88 4.00
CA VAL A 543 -24.32 14.48 2.63
C VAL A 543 -25.77 14.87 2.37
N ASN A 544 -26.02 15.52 1.23
CA ASN A 544 -27.36 15.91 0.82
C ASN A 544 -28.06 14.82 -0.02
N TYR A 545 -27.29 14.11 -0.84
CA TYR A 545 -27.75 13.12 -1.80
C TYR A 545 -26.55 12.29 -2.30
N TYR A 546 -26.77 11.03 -2.68
CA TYR A 546 -25.77 10.18 -3.31
C TYR A 546 -26.42 9.19 -4.29
N GLU A 547 -25.67 8.78 -5.30
CA GLU A 547 -26.04 7.77 -6.29
C GLU A 547 -25.25 6.48 -6.06
N ILE A 548 -25.88 5.34 -6.36
CA ILE A 548 -25.27 4.00 -6.30
C ILE A 548 -25.05 3.53 -7.73
N ILE A 549 -23.93 2.85 -8.01
CA ILE A 549 -23.71 2.23 -9.32
C ILE A 549 -24.77 1.15 -9.51
N SER A 550 -25.66 1.37 -10.46
CA SER A 550 -26.48 0.30 -11.02
C SER A 550 -25.70 -0.32 -12.17
N GLU A 551 -24.95 -1.39 -11.88
CA GLU A 551 -24.49 -2.26 -12.96
C GLU A 551 -25.73 -2.93 -13.55
N ASN A 552 -25.92 -2.71 -14.85
CA ASN A 552 -26.89 -3.24 -15.81
C ASN A 552 -27.86 -4.35 -15.36
N ASN A 553 -29.03 -4.33 -16.00
CA ASN A 553 -30.20 -5.23 -16.00
C ASN A 553 -30.00 -6.78 -15.88
N GLU A 554 -28.79 -7.33 -15.69
CA GLU A 554 -28.57 -8.79 -15.59
C GLU A 554 -29.07 -9.39 -14.27
N ILE A 555 -28.91 -8.70 -13.13
CA ILE A 555 -29.55 -9.11 -11.86
C ILE A 555 -31.08 -9.07 -11.99
N SER A 556 -31.56 -8.19 -12.87
CA SER A 556 -32.98 -7.96 -13.09
C SER A 556 -33.59 -9.17 -13.83
N GLU A 557 -33.00 -9.66 -14.91
CA GLU A 557 -33.52 -10.84 -15.64
C GLU A 557 -33.53 -12.13 -14.79
N GLN A 558 -32.50 -12.38 -13.98
CA GLN A 558 -32.40 -13.61 -13.18
C GLN A 558 -33.40 -13.69 -12.00
N LEU A 559 -33.79 -12.55 -11.42
CA LEU A 559 -34.72 -12.52 -10.28
C LEU A 559 -36.18 -12.72 -10.73
N GLY A 560 -36.54 -12.16 -11.88
CA GLY A 560 -37.87 -12.33 -12.48
C GLY A 560 -38.14 -13.77 -12.90
N GLU A 561 -37.14 -14.47 -13.44
CA GLU A 561 -37.27 -15.87 -13.88
C GLU A 561 -37.47 -16.88 -12.74
N LEU A 562 -36.97 -16.61 -11.52
CA LEU A 562 -36.97 -17.59 -10.43
C LEU A 562 -38.25 -17.60 -9.58
N ILE A 563 -38.94 -16.46 -9.48
CA ILE A 563 -40.14 -16.27 -8.63
C ILE A 563 -41.38 -15.89 -9.47
N ASP A 564 -41.24 -15.62 -10.77
CA ASP A 564 -42.34 -15.26 -11.68
C ASP A 564 -43.12 -14.02 -11.18
N CYS A 565 -42.40 -13.04 -10.63
CA CYS A 565 -42.97 -11.83 -10.04
C CYS A 565 -42.23 -10.55 -10.48
N ASP A 566 -42.94 -9.43 -10.55
CA ASP A 566 -42.38 -8.12 -10.85
C ASP A 566 -41.66 -7.49 -9.65
N TYR A 567 -40.75 -6.53 -9.91
CA TYR A 567 -39.96 -5.90 -8.86
C TYR A 567 -40.79 -5.06 -7.89
N GLU A 568 -41.89 -4.48 -8.35
CA GLU A 568 -42.77 -3.72 -7.47
C GLU A 568 -43.41 -4.63 -6.45
N SER A 569 -43.97 -5.77 -6.88
CA SER A 569 -44.50 -6.77 -5.95
C SER A 569 -43.45 -7.26 -4.96
N LEU A 570 -42.22 -7.53 -5.43
CA LEU A 570 -41.14 -7.98 -4.57
C LEU A 570 -40.70 -6.92 -3.54
N ALA A 571 -40.60 -5.66 -3.95
CA ALA A 571 -40.31 -4.53 -3.07
C ALA A 571 -41.40 -4.34 -2.01
N ARG A 572 -42.68 -4.44 -2.40
CA ARG A 572 -43.81 -4.38 -1.46
C ARG A 572 -43.79 -5.55 -0.49
N PHE A 573 -43.53 -6.75 -0.97
CA PHE A 573 -43.46 -7.96 -0.17
C PHE A 573 -42.38 -7.84 0.90
N THR A 574 -41.17 -7.43 0.51
CA THR A 574 -40.06 -7.23 1.45
C THR A 574 -40.34 -6.14 2.48
N GLY A 575 -41.06 -5.07 2.13
CA GLY A 575 -41.51 -4.04 3.07
C GLY A 575 -42.47 -4.56 4.15
N PHE A 576 -43.45 -5.38 3.76
CA PHE A 576 -44.33 -6.07 4.72
C PHE A 576 -43.58 -7.04 5.63
N ILE A 577 -42.61 -7.81 5.09
CA ILE A 577 -41.80 -8.72 5.89
C ILE A 577 -40.92 -7.98 6.91
N LEU A 578 -40.36 -6.83 6.52
CA LEU A 578 -39.48 -6.05 7.41
C LEU A 578 -40.22 -5.30 8.52
N SER A 579 -41.47 -4.92 8.31
CA SER A 579 -42.33 -4.36 9.36
C SER A 579 -42.82 -5.44 10.33
N ASP A 580 -44.08 -5.86 10.23
CA ASP A 580 -44.72 -6.82 11.13
C ASP A 580 -44.51 -8.28 10.73
N GLY A 581 -43.80 -8.56 9.63
CA GLY A 581 -43.55 -9.92 9.18
C GLY A 581 -42.56 -10.71 10.05
N PHE A 582 -42.75 -12.03 10.01
CA PHE A 582 -41.97 -13.04 10.71
C PHE A 582 -41.58 -14.18 9.76
N THR A 583 -40.35 -14.66 9.88
CA THR A 583 -39.85 -15.80 9.11
C THR A 583 -39.42 -16.91 10.05
N TYR A 584 -39.83 -18.14 9.75
CA TYR A 584 -39.52 -19.32 10.57
C TYR A 584 -39.06 -20.50 9.71
N ARG A 585 -38.06 -21.22 10.23
CA ARG A 585 -37.53 -22.43 9.60
C ARG A 585 -37.30 -23.49 10.67
N ASN A 586 -37.80 -24.69 10.40
CA ASN A 586 -37.43 -25.89 11.12
C ASN A 586 -36.86 -26.91 10.13
N SER A 587 -35.52 -27.01 10.11
CA SER A 587 -34.78 -27.90 9.20
C SER A 587 -35.09 -29.38 9.42
N SER A 588 -35.44 -29.78 10.65
CA SER A 588 -35.64 -31.19 11.00
C SER A 588 -36.93 -31.76 10.40
N ASN A 589 -37.98 -30.93 10.28
CA ASN A 589 -39.28 -31.34 9.73
C ASN A 589 -39.57 -30.72 8.36
N GLY A 590 -38.59 -30.02 7.76
CA GLY A 590 -38.75 -29.38 6.45
C GLY A 590 -39.81 -28.27 6.41
N TYR A 591 -40.09 -27.63 7.55
CA TYR A 591 -41.13 -26.61 7.68
C TYR A 591 -40.53 -25.21 7.51
N TYR A 592 -41.05 -24.44 6.55
CA TYR A 592 -40.55 -23.11 6.19
C TYR A 592 -41.75 -22.18 6.03
N GLU A 593 -41.82 -21.17 6.88
CA GLU A 593 -42.97 -20.28 7.00
C GLU A 593 -42.53 -18.82 6.89
N ILE A 594 -43.33 -18.05 6.14
CA ILE A 594 -43.31 -16.59 6.14
C ILE A 594 -44.70 -16.13 6.55
N GLU A 595 -44.76 -15.31 7.58
CA GLU A 595 -45.99 -14.85 8.22
C GLU A 595 -46.04 -13.32 8.23
N PHE A 596 -47.21 -12.75 8.00
CA PHE A 596 -47.51 -11.36 8.25
C PHE A 596 -48.75 -11.26 9.15
N SER A 597 -48.62 -10.50 10.24
CA SER A 597 -49.63 -10.42 11.29
C SER A 597 -49.92 -8.97 11.63
N ASN A 598 -51.14 -8.49 11.42
CA ASN A 598 -51.51 -7.11 11.70
C ASN A 598 -52.95 -7.01 12.25
N LYS A 599 -53.23 -5.90 12.96
CA LYS A 599 -54.57 -5.60 13.49
C LYS A 599 -55.45 -4.90 12.45
N ASN A 600 -54.84 -4.28 11.44
CA ASN A 600 -55.55 -3.61 10.36
C ASN A 600 -55.84 -4.61 9.23
N GLU A 601 -57.13 -4.92 9.07
CA GLU A 601 -57.62 -5.83 8.03
C GLU A 601 -57.25 -5.36 6.61
N LYS A 602 -57.22 -4.05 6.35
CA LYS A 602 -56.85 -3.52 5.03
C LYS A 602 -55.41 -3.87 4.61
N LEU A 603 -54.47 -3.85 5.56
CA LEU A 603 -53.08 -4.22 5.29
C LEU A 603 -52.94 -5.72 5.02
N ILE A 604 -53.80 -6.52 5.65
CA ILE A 604 -53.85 -7.95 5.46
C ILE A 604 -54.41 -8.27 4.08
N ASP A 605 -55.48 -7.60 3.65
CA ASP A 605 -56.05 -7.77 2.32
C ASP A 605 -55.10 -7.27 1.22
N GLU A 606 -54.36 -6.19 1.46
CA GLU A 606 -53.28 -5.72 0.57
C GLU A 606 -52.17 -6.78 0.45
N PHE A 607 -51.77 -7.40 1.57
CA PHE A 607 -50.78 -8.47 1.57
C PHE A 607 -51.30 -9.75 0.89
N LYS A 608 -52.59 -10.11 1.05
CA LYS A 608 -53.22 -11.23 0.34
C LYS A 608 -53.21 -11.00 -1.17
N SER A 609 -53.66 -9.82 -1.60
CA SER A 609 -53.68 -9.44 -3.03
C SER A 609 -52.28 -9.51 -3.65
N LEU A 610 -51.26 -9.13 -2.87
CA LEU A 610 -49.86 -9.24 -3.27
C LEU A 610 -49.39 -10.71 -3.39
N LEU A 611 -49.78 -11.58 -2.46
CA LEU A 611 -49.47 -13.00 -2.56
C LEU A 611 -50.16 -13.66 -3.77
N GLU A 612 -51.40 -13.25 -4.07
CA GLU A 612 -52.14 -13.71 -5.25
C GLU A 612 -51.46 -13.25 -6.55
N SER A 613 -51.02 -11.99 -6.64
CA SER A 613 -50.30 -11.48 -7.82
C SER A 613 -48.97 -12.19 -8.06
N MET A 614 -48.32 -12.66 -6.99
CA MET A 614 -47.09 -13.46 -7.04
C MET A 614 -47.36 -14.97 -7.20
N ASN A 615 -48.62 -15.40 -7.34
CA ASN A 615 -49.02 -16.81 -7.43
C ASN A 615 -48.56 -17.67 -6.22
N ILE A 616 -48.56 -17.07 -5.02
CA ILE A 616 -48.15 -17.70 -3.76
C ILE A 616 -49.38 -18.13 -2.97
N LYS A 617 -49.45 -19.42 -2.62
CA LYS A 617 -50.49 -19.95 -1.73
C LYS A 617 -50.29 -19.48 -0.30
N TYR A 618 -51.40 -19.17 0.38
CA TYR A 618 -51.39 -18.75 1.78
C TYR A 618 -52.56 -19.34 2.57
N GLU A 619 -52.41 -19.31 3.90
CA GLU A 619 -53.45 -19.63 4.86
C GLU A 619 -53.74 -18.41 5.72
N GLU A 620 -55.01 -18.19 6.04
CA GLU A 620 -55.45 -17.14 6.96
C GLU A 620 -55.86 -17.72 8.31
N GLN A 621 -55.39 -17.09 9.38
CA GLN A 621 -55.78 -17.39 10.74
C GLN A 621 -56.22 -16.11 11.46
N ILE A 622 -57.37 -16.17 12.11
CA ILE A 622 -57.93 -15.06 12.89
C ILE A 622 -57.87 -15.41 14.37
N ALA A 623 -57.14 -14.61 15.15
CA ALA A 623 -56.96 -14.80 16.59
C ALA A 623 -57.55 -13.63 17.40
N LEU A 624 -58.47 -13.93 18.30
CA LEU A 624 -59.05 -12.95 19.24
C LEU A 624 -58.13 -12.81 20.46
N LYS A 625 -57.29 -11.77 20.49
CA LYS A 625 -56.36 -11.53 21.62
C LYS A 625 -57.02 -10.86 22.83
N ASN A 626 -58.18 -10.21 22.69
CA ASN A 626 -59.04 -9.64 23.75
C ASN A 626 -60.39 -9.14 23.18
N ARG A 627 -61.43 -8.88 24.00
CA ARG A 627 -62.81 -8.44 23.63
C ARG A 627 -62.95 -7.21 22.69
N LYS A 628 -61.85 -6.56 22.27
CA LYS A 628 -61.85 -5.39 21.37
C LYS A 628 -60.86 -5.43 20.20
N ASN A 629 -59.89 -6.37 20.16
CA ASN A 629 -58.84 -6.37 19.13
C ASN A 629 -58.68 -7.76 18.50
N THR A 630 -59.04 -7.86 17.23
CA THR A 630 -58.78 -9.02 16.36
C THR A 630 -57.37 -8.90 15.78
N LEU A 631 -56.61 -10.00 15.79
CA LEU A 631 -55.34 -10.11 15.09
C LEU A 631 -55.54 -11.05 13.90
N TYR A 632 -55.24 -10.54 12.71
CA TYR A 632 -55.30 -11.30 11.47
C TYR A 632 -53.87 -11.72 11.11
N THR A 633 -53.72 -12.98 10.74
CA THR A 633 -52.43 -13.59 10.42
C THR A 633 -52.55 -14.27 9.07
N VAL A 634 -51.67 -13.91 8.13
CA VAL A 634 -51.53 -14.58 6.85
C VAL A 634 -50.18 -15.26 6.82
N ARG A 635 -50.16 -16.57 6.57
CA ARG A 635 -48.93 -17.36 6.48
C ARG A 635 -48.83 -18.07 5.15
N THR A 636 -47.61 -18.14 4.61
CA THR A 636 -47.27 -18.97 3.46
C THR A 636 -46.23 -19.99 3.86
N ILE A 637 -46.50 -21.26 3.53
CA ILE A 637 -45.63 -22.39 3.84
C ILE A 637 -45.08 -22.93 2.52
N SER A 638 -43.85 -22.56 2.20
CA SER A 638 -43.20 -22.98 0.96
C SER A 638 -41.69 -23.00 1.11
N LYS A 639 -41.12 -24.22 1.05
CA LYS A 639 -39.66 -24.41 1.07
C LYS A 639 -38.99 -23.73 -0.11
N ARG A 640 -39.57 -23.85 -1.32
CA ARG A 640 -39.01 -23.25 -2.55
C ARG A 640 -38.96 -21.73 -2.45
N LEU A 641 -40.07 -21.09 -2.06
CA LEU A 641 -40.14 -19.64 -1.90
C LEU A 641 -39.16 -19.15 -0.83
N TYR A 642 -39.15 -19.79 0.34
CA TYR A 642 -38.25 -19.42 1.43
C TYR A 642 -36.78 -19.53 1.02
N GLN A 643 -36.39 -20.62 0.35
CA GLN A 643 -35.00 -20.82 -0.08
C GLN A 643 -34.59 -19.82 -1.15
N SER A 644 -35.47 -19.55 -2.13
CA SER A 644 -35.21 -18.58 -3.20
C SER A 644 -35.07 -17.17 -2.63
N LEU A 645 -36.00 -16.74 -1.77
CA LEU A 645 -35.91 -15.44 -1.11
C LEU A 645 -34.70 -15.33 -0.18
N ARG A 646 -34.28 -16.41 0.47
CA ARG A 646 -33.07 -16.39 1.31
C ARG A 646 -31.79 -16.22 0.50
N GLU A 647 -31.74 -16.75 -0.71
CA GLU A 647 -30.59 -16.62 -1.60
C GLU A 647 -30.41 -15.15 -2.04
N TYR A 648 -31.50 -14.48 -2.39
CA TYR A 648 -31.47 -13.08 -2.87
C TYR A 648 -31.56 -12.02 -1.77
N PHE A 649 -32.24 -12.34 -0.67
CA PHE A 649 -32.48 -11.45 0.47
C PHE A 649 -32.06 -12.10 1.79
N PRO A 650 -30.80 -12.52 1.95
CA PRO A 650 -30.34 -13.19 3.16
C PRO A 650 -30.59 -12.35 4.43
N GLU A 651 -30.63 -11.02 4.31
CA GLU A 651 -30.91 -10.07 5.39
C GLU A 651 -32.30 -10.24 6.02
N LEU A 652 -33.26 -10.83 5.30
CA LEU A 652 -34.63 -11.09 5.79
C LEU A 652 -34.74 -12.38 6.61
N PHE A 653 -33.79 -13.31 6.45
CA PHE A 653 -33.83 -14.66 7.00
C PHE A 653 -32.73 -14.88 8.03
N ILE A 654 -32.82 -14.12 9.12
CA ILE A 654 -31.82 -14.09 10.18
C ILE A 654 -31.97 -15.32 11.08
N GLU A 655 -30.98 -16.20 11.05
CA GLU A 655 -30.91 -17.34 11.97
C GLU A 655 -30.51 -16.85 13.37
N GLN A 656 -31.30 -17.20 14.40
CA GLN A 656 -30.96 -16.87 15.77
C GLN A 656 -29.71 -17.65 16.22
N VAL A 657 -28.56 -16.99 16.20
CA VAL A 657 -27.29 -17.54 16.70
C VAL A 657 -27.30 -17.66 18.24
N ASP A 658 -28.04 -16.78 18.92
CA ASP A 658 -28.21 -16.80 20.39
C ASP A 658 -29.71 -16.68 20.74
N LYS A 659 -30.22 -17.62 21.56
CA LYS A 659 -31.62 -17.64 22.03
C LYS A 659 -32.02 -16.39 22.82
N LYS A 660 -31.05 -15.61 23.32
CA LYS A 660 -31.30 -14.37 24.08
C LYS A 660 -31.59 -13.15 23.21
N VAL A 661 -31.24 -13.16 21.92
CA VAL A 661 -31.42 -12.00 21.02
C VAL A 661 -32.62 -12.23 20.08
N ARG A 662 -33.58 -11.31 20.12
CA ARG A 662 -34.74 -11.36 19.20
C ARG A 662 -34.32 -11.03 17.78
N SER A 663 -34.80 -11.80 16.80
CA SER A 663 -34.56 -11.57 15.36
C SER A 663 -34.93 -10.15 14.90
N SER A 664 -35.96 -9.55 15.50
CA SER A 664 -36.41 -8.18 15.23
C SER A 664 -35.34 -7.09 15.46
N ARG A 665 -34.29 -7.37 16.24
CA ARG A 665 -33.19 -6.43 16.52
C ARG A 665 -32.06 -6.50 15.49
N LEU A 666 -32.07 -7.52 14.64
CA LEU A 666 -31.03 -7.79 13.66
C LEU A 666 -31.47 -7.45 12.23
N LYS A 667 -32.77 -7.12 12.02
CA LYS A 667 -33.34 -6.74 10.72
C LYS A 667 -32.48 -5.66 10.02
N ARG A 668 -32.24 -5.82 8.72
CA ARG A 668 -31.54 -4.89 7.79
C ARG A 668 -32.40 -4.72 6.54
N ILE A 669 -32.26 -3.59 5.85
CA ILE A 669 -32.81 -3.48 4.48
C ILE A 669 -31.89 -4.25 3.54
N PRO A 670 -32.40 -5.15 2.69
CA PRO A 670 -31.58 -5.87 1.74
C PRO A 670 -30.82 -4.93 0.80
N SER A 671 -29.53 -5.23 0.59
CA SER A 671 -28.64 -4.41 -0.24
C SER A 671 -29.17 -4.19 -1.68
N ILE A 672 -29.93 -5.14 -2.22
CA ILE A 672 -30.52 -5.04 -3.55
C ILE A 672 -31.57 -3.92 -3.68
N ILE A 673 -32.31 -3.60 -2.61
CA ILE A 673 -33.27 -2.48 -2.61
C ILE A 673 -32.57 -1.14 -2.87
N PHE A 674 -31.32 -1.00 -2.38
CA PHE A 674 -30.53 0.22 -2.62
C PHE A 674 -30.13 0.39 -4.09
N LYS A 675 -30.05 -0.70 -4.87
CA LYS A 675 -29.75 -0.67 -6.31
C LYS A 675 -30.98 -0.38 -7.17
N MET A 676 -32.18 -0.55 -6.63
CA MET A 676 -33.41 -0.39 -7.41
C MET A 676 -33.67 1.07 -7.82
N PRO A 677 -34.41 1.30 -8.92
CA PRO A 677 -34.95 2.61 -9.29
C PRO A 677 -35.74 3.29 -8.16
N ILE A 678 -35.84 4.61 -8.22
CA ILE A 678 -36.48 5.44 -7.18
C ILE A 678 -37.96 5.04 -7.01
N GLU A 679 -38.63 4.68 -8.09
CA GLU A 679 -40.03 4.26 -8.11
C GLU A 679 -40.24 3.00 -7.26
N ILE A 680 -39.38 1.99 -7.44
CA ILE A 680 -39.48 0.72 -6.70
C ILE A 680 -39.06 0.93 -5.23
N LYS A 681 -38.04 1.75 -4.97
CA LYS A 681 -37.67 2.16 -3.60
C LYS A 681 -38.83 2.84 -2.89
N ALA A 682 -39.58 3.70 -3.57
CA ALA A 682 -40.74 4.37 -3.01
C ALA A 682 -41.83 3.39 -2.58
N LYS A 683 -42.09 2.34 -3.38
CA LYS A 683 -43.05 1.26 -3.06
C LYS A 683 -42.63 0.43 -1.85
N PHE A 684 -41.34 0.11 -1.75
CA PHE A 684 -40.77 -0.52 -0.56
C PHE A 684 -40.96 0.36 0.68
N ILE A 685 -40.65 1.67 0.59
CA ILE A 685 -40.79 2.57 1.74
C ILE A 685 -42.27 2.75 2.11
N ASN A 686 -43.17 2.89 1.13
CA ASN A 686 -44.61 2.98 1.36
C ASN A 686 -45.10 1.82 2.24
N THR A 687 -44.86 0.59 1.80
CA THR A 687 -45.29 -0.62 2.51
C THR A 687 -44.63 -0.76 3.89
N LEU A 688 -43.35 -0.41 4.01
CA LEU A 688 -42.66 -0.39 5.29
C LEU A 688 -43.27 0.60 6.29
N PHE A 689 -43.63 1.81 5.83
CA PHE A 689 -44.29 2.84 6.66
C PHE A 689 -45.76 2.50 6.96
N LYS A 690 -46.46 1.78 6.09
CA LYS A 690 -47.82 1.30 6.37
C LYS A 690 -47.86 0.36 7.59
N GLY A 691 -46.82 -0.45 7.78
CA GLY A 691 -46.72 -1.35 8.94
C GLY A 691 -46.33 -0.63 10.24
N ASP A 692 -45.12 -0.06 10.27
CA ASP A 692 -44.48 0.45 11.50
C ASP A 692 -44.27 1.98 11.51
N GLY A 693 -44.89 2.69 10.56
CA GLY A 693 -44.86 4.15 10.47
C GLY A 693 -45.78 4.82 11.49
N PHE A 694 -45.43 6.06 11.83
CA PHE A 694 -46.24 6.91 12.68
C PHE A 694 -46.21 8.35 12.18
N ILE A 695 -47.28 9.07 12.50
CA ILE A 695 -47.38 10.50 12.27
C ILE A 695 -47.50 11.15 13.65
N ASP A 696 -46.61 12.09 13.92
CA ASP A 696 -46.67 13.00 15.07
C ASP A 696 -46.87 14.42 14.50
N ASN A 697 -47.53 15.33 15.22
CA ASN A 697 -48.02 16.65 14.78
C ASN A 697 -47.50 17.17 13.41
N TYR A 698 -46.18 17.37 13.27
CA TYR A 698 -45.51 17.87 12.05
C TYR A 698 -44.37 16.97 11.55
N ARG A 699 -44.40 15.67 11.85
CA ARG A 699 -43.31 14.72 11.60
C ARG A 699 -43.87 13.38 11.15
N ILE A 700 -43.26 12.82 10.13
CA ILE A 700 -43.49 11.43 9.71
C ILE A 700 -42.32 10.63 10.23
N GLY A 701 -42.56 9.46 10.82
CA GLY A 701 -41.49 8.64 11.34
C GLY A 701 -41.75 7.16 11.25
N PHE A 702 -40.70 6.38 11.43
CA PHE A 702 -40.71 4.93 11.42
C PHE A 702 -40.08 4.42 12.70
N ARG A 703 -40.72 3.47 13.38
CA ARG A 703 -40.25 2.93 14.66
C ARG A 703 -39.72 1.51 14.47
N THR A 704 -38.53 1.23 15.00
CA THR A 704 -37.96 -0.12 14.98
C THR A 704 -37.16 -0.45 16.23
N SER A 705 -37.00 -1.74 16.54
CA SER A 705 -36.07 -2.24 17.55
C SER A 705 -34.64 -2.47 17.03
N SER A 706 -34.41 -2.37 15.72
CA SER A 706 -33.10 -2.55 15.09
C SER A 706 -32.49 -1.20 14.75
N ILE A 707 -31.34 -0.86 15.37
CA ILE A 707 -30.57 0.33 14.99
C ILE A 707 -30.13 0.25 13.53
N LYS A 708 -29.80 -0.96 13.07
CA LYS A 708 -29.31 -1.17 11.72
C LYS A 708 -30.40 -0.97 10.67
N LEU A 709 -31.64 -1.40 10.94
CA LEU A 709 -32.78 -1.08 10.08
C LEU A 709 -33.04 0.44 10.03
N ALA A 710 -32.89 1.13 11.16
CA ALA A 710 -33.04 2.59 11.21
C ALA A 710 -31.94 3.32 10.40
N GLU A 711 -30.68 2.88 10.52
CA GLU A 711 -29.55 3.39 9.71
C GLU A 711 -29.78 3.11 8.22
N ASP A 712 -30.16 1.89 7.85
CA ASP A 712 -30.44 1.50 6.47
C ASP A 712 -31.58 2.34 5.88
N LEU A 713 -32.67 2.56 6.62
CA LEU A 713 -33.80 3.39 6.16
C LEU A 713 -33.40 4.85 5.99
N GLN A 714 -32.61 5.41 6.91
CA GLN A 714 -32.10 6.77 6.77
C GLN A 714 -31.23 6.92 5.51
N ASP A 715 -30.40 5.92 5.20
CA ASP A 715 -29.58 5.92 3.98
C ASP A 715 -30.43 5.81 2.71
N LEU A 716 -31.49 4.98 2.73
CA LEU A 716 -32.39 4.81 1.60
C LEU A 716 -33.17 6.12 1.31
N LEU A 717 -33.70 6.76 2.35
CA LEU A 717 -34.35 8.08 2.25
C LEU A 717 -33.38 9.14 1.71
N LEU A 718 -32.12 9.13 2.16
CA LEU A 718 -31.10 10.07 1.70
C LEU A 718 -30.76 9.86 0.20
N SER A 719 -30.77 8.62 -0.29
CA SER A 719 -30.61 8.31 -1.73
C SER A 719 -31.75 8.84 -2.60
N MET A 720 -32.86 9.27 -1.98
CA MET A 720 -34.01 9.91 -2.63
C MET A 720 -34.07 11.42 -2.30
N GLY A 721 -33.04 11.96 -1.65
CA GLY A 721 -32.95 13.36 -1.24
C GLY A 721 -33.92 13.75 -0.12
N ILE A 722 -34.41 12.78 0.67
CA ILE A 722 -35.29 12.97 1.83
C ILE A 722 -34.44 12.92 3.09
N HIS A 723 -34.37 14.02 3.85
CA HIS A 723 -33.56 14.06 5.07
C HIS A 723 -34.34 13.52 6.27
N SER A 724 -33.67 12.69 7.05
CA SER A 724 -34.18 12.15 8.30
C SER A 724 -33.09 12.09 9.36
N TYR A 725 -33.49 12.01 10.63
CA TYR A 725 -32.59 11.80 11.76
C TYR A 725 -33.07 10.63 12.62
N ILE A 726 -32.13 9.97 13.31
CA ILE A 726 -32.41 8.84 14.20
C ILE A 726 -32.47 9.33 15.64
N SER A 727 -33.51 8.94 16.37
CA SER A 727 -33.66 9.19 17.80
C SER A 727 -33.88 7.87 18.55
N SER A 728 -33.20 7.68 19.67
CA SER A 728 -33.38 6.50 20.54
C SER A 728 -34.35 6.80 21.69
N GLU A 729 -35.27 5.88 21.96
CA GLU A 729 -36.19 5.93 23.10
C GLU A 729 -36.03 4.67 23.95
N LYS A 730 -35.82 4.83 25.26
CA LYS A 730 -35.80 3.72 26.22
C LYS A 730 -37.14 3.62 26.93
N THR A 731 -37.76 2.44 26.85
CA THR A 731 -38.96 2.12 27.61
C THR A 731 -38.66 1.97 29.10
N LYS A 732 -39.70 2.04 29.95
CA LYS A 732 -39.59 1.81 31.41
C LYS A 732 -39.00 0.44 31.77
N GLU A 733 -39.12 -0.55 30.88
CA GLU A 733 -38.55 -1.90 31.01
C GLU A 733 -37.09 -1.99 30.48
N GLY A 734 -36.45 -0.87 30.15
CA GLY A 734 -35.07 -0.83 29.65
C GLY A 734 -34.90 -1.27 28.19
N ARG A 735 -35.98 -1.51 27.44
CA ARG A 735 -35.89 -1.82 25.99
C ARG A 735 -35.69 -0.53 25.20
N GLU A 736 -34.67 -0.52 24.36
CA GLU A 736 -34.35 0.59 23.46
C GLU A 736 -35.03 0.39 22.09
N TYR A 737 -35.63 1.45 21.57
CA TYR A 737 -36.21 1.54 20.23
C TYR A 737 -35.63 2.75 19.51
N TYR A 738 -35.56 2.68 18.19
CA TYR A 738 -35.06 3.74 17.35
C TYR A 738 -36.20 4.27 16.48
N LYS A 739 -36.28 5.59 16.35
CA LYS A 739 -37.22 6.31 15.50
C LYS A 739 -36.43 7.01 14.39
N VAL A 740 -36.71 6.66 13.14
CA VAL A 740 -36.27 7.44 11.99
C VAL A 740 -37.31 8.52 11.77
N ILE A 741 -36.93 9.79 11.87
CA ILE A 741 -37.85 10.92 11.85
C ILE A 741 -37.55 11.79 10.64
N ILE A 742 -38.56 11.99 9.81
CA ILE A 742 -38.57 12.92 8.68
C ILE A 742 -39.25 14.21 9.17
N SER A 743 -38.51 15.30 9.05
CA SER A 743 -38.96 16.62 9.50
C SER A 743 -38.45 17.71 8.57
N GLY A 744 -39.09 18.88 8.63
CA GLY A 744 -38.81 19.99 7.73
C GLY A 744 -39.69 19.95 6.48
N THR A 745 -40.15 21.11 6.04
CA THR A 745 -41.09 21.27 4.93
C THR A 745 -40.56 20.67 3.62
N SER A 746 -39.27 20.84 3.32
CA SER A 746 -38.66 20.30 2.10
C SER A 746 -38.69 18.76 2.06
N SER A 747 -38.25 18.10 3.13
CA SER A 747 -38.23 16.63 3.21
C SER A 747 -39.63 16.03 3.26
N LEU A 748 -40.58 16.67 3.95
CA LEU A 748 -41.97 16.21 3.99
C LEU A 748 -42.67 16.35 2.63
N THR A 749 -42.37 17.44 1.90
CA THR A 749 -42.90 17.65 0.54
C THR A 749 -42.37 16.59 -0.40
N LYS A 750 -41.04 16.36 -0.41
CA LYS A 750 -40.44 15.28 -1.20
C LYS A 750 -40.95 13.89 -0.82
N PHE A 751 -41.13 13.62 0.47
CA PHE A 751 -41.70 12.36 0.93
C PHE A 751 -43.11 12.16 0.35
N ARG A 752 -43.95 13.19 0.40
CA ARG A 752 -45.31 13.15 -0.18
C ARG A 752 -45.32 12.99 -1.70
N GLU A 753 -44.40 13.66 -2.40
CA GLU A 753 -44.31 13.61 -3.87
C GLU A 753 -43.80 12.26 -4.37
N ILE A 754 -42.83 11.67 -3.67
CA ILE A 754 -42.17 10.45 -4.13
C ILE A 754 -42.88 9.20 -3.60
N ILE A 755 -43.36 9.23 -2.36
CA ILE A 755 -44.02 8.10 -1.70
C ILE A 755 -45.52 8.35 -1.73
N ILE A 756 -46.10 8.03 -2.89
CA ILE A 756 -47.53 8.12 -3.15
C ILE A 756 -48.21 6.90 -2.51
N ASP A 757 -49.41 7.09 -1.98
CA ASP A 757 -50.26 5.97 -1.54
C ASP A 757 -50.97 5.38 -2.75
N ASP A 758 -50.90 4.06 -2.88
CA ASP A 758 -51.40 3.30 -4.04
C ASP A 758 -52.93 3.22 -4.09
#